data_AF-A0A1E1KPN1-F1
#
_entry.id   AF-A0A1E1KPN1-F1
#
_cell.length_a   1.000
_cell.length_b   1.000
_cell.length_c   1.000
_cell.angle_alpha   90.00
_cell.angle_beta   90.00
_cell.angle_gamma   90.00
#
_symmetry.space_group_name_H-M   'P 1'
#
loop_
_entity.id
_entity.type
_entity.pdbx_description
1 polymer ?
#
loop_
_entity_poly.entity_id
_entity_poly.type
_entity_poly.pdbx_seq_one_letter_code
_entity_poly.pdbx_strand_id
1 'polypeptide(L)'
;MPLSRATELALLEWTNTFPLDSAVDSVPNLTDGVVFAKMLEDIDPSYAVRHLEKDVGTSKWLGKKKNLEAIHRSLLRYINNTCEGLDSFILDNPVDLNAIAQHEDVGETLKLLTLFLMAAIKGADLQKYVSKITTTLNASSQGEIAGIIKKADAEESTRIATGKTGASVIATNDAELELEEKYAHIAIEHDTLKKKHADFISRFERLQQSHDELLDYSNKQDTKLKGYENSDDGDQADHIRNLNSRIQEQEDLIASQESQVESDRIARERLSKELSVLRPSSQRLVEVEDELKELKTANIALSRKANTVDHYQKKVEHMALVEKENTALREMIDTLQGNQKDFDRVYDENTKIKATLKEYQQRFHSYELTYVELSTQKKHIEEQLRLRDDQLQVLTARQQHDEKFIDQLQEQIKTGNLAETPDSPIRKQGGLNLEEELEQSQDPTPNLLLEVSRLKAENQALKSYSTGTTNATLHIDLEEAERVKKRLQENLRDLTEKHTLAQQQLSAIISESADEKEATILRTRKLYLEANQELSNTKCKLAELSTDLSGRDRDLISTKTDLAAVNQEEIDAVNNLKAAHELISSSLENDLLALQRKHRDLSSDFDEQKTQLVDALLSKDRLMQDLGAAKEGFGAADDGEAQARAIIEAEDKLREQLHTQDALIEDLQMKLKVAEANSPEAQKAANDAMIKNLIRENTLMATAWYDLTSRLQSNHVVLQRRQDAPKSWLNKQRQMMVNAPSRRQ
;
A
#
# COMPACT_ATOMS: atom_id res chain seq x y z
N MET A 1 -56.77 -20.38 -9.11
CA MET A 1 -57.07 -20.59 -10.55
C MET A 1 -56.07 -19.77 -11.34
N PRO A 2 -55.37 -20.31 -12.36
CA PRO A 2 -54.73 -19.45 -13.35
C PRO A 2 -55.83 -18.73 -14.14
N LEU A 3 -55.79 -17.40 -14.19
CA LEU A 3 -56.68 -16.63 -15.07
C LEU A 3 -56.26 -16.83 -16.53
N SER A 4 -57.20 -16.65 -17.45
CA SER A 4 -56.94 -16.72 -18.89
C SER A 4 -56.08 -15.53 -19.33
N ARG A 5 -55.21 -15.73 -20.32
CA ARG A 5 -54.49 -14.62 -20.98
C ARG A 5 -55.44 -13.60 -21.63
N ALA A 6 -56.67 -14.01 -21.97
CA ALA A 6 -57.72 -13.09 -22.39
C ALA A 6 -58.20 -12.19 -21.23
N THR A 7 -58.45 -12.77 -20.05
CA THR A 7 -58.82 -12.00 -18.84
C THR A 7 -57.67 -11.13 -18.31
N GLU A 8 -56.42 -11.55 -18.45
CA GLU A 8 -55.23 -10.73 -18.16
C GLU A 8 -55.22 -9.44 -18.99
N LEU A 9 -55.33 -9.57 -20.31
CA LEU A 9 -55.36 -8.43 -21.23
C LEU A 9 -56.59 -7.54 -21.02
N ALA A 10 -57.77 -8.13 -20.80
CA ALA A 10 -58.99 -7.36 -20.55
C ALA A 10 -58.92 -6.54 -19.24
N LEU A 11 -58.30 -7.09 -18.19
CA LEU A 11 -58.08 -6.37 -16.94
C LEU A 11 -56.98 -5.30 -17.05
N LEU A 12 -55.93 -5.53 -17.86
CA LEU A 12 -54.92 -4.50 -18.16
C LEU A 12 -55.51 -3.35 -19.00
N GLU A 13 -56.27 -3.64 -20.06
CA GLU A 13 -57.02 -2.61 -20.80
C GLU A 13 -57.94 -1.81 -19.85
N TRP A 14 -58.57 -2.46 -18.87
CA TRP A 14 -59.37 -1.77 -17.84
C TRP A 14 -58.53 -0.88 -16.91
N THR A 15 -57.34 -1.30 -16.45
CA THR A 15 -56.45 -0.40 -15.65
C THR A 15 -56.08 0.87 -16.41
N ASN A 16 -55.92 0.79 -17.73
CA ASN A 16 -55.62 1.94 -18.58
C ASN A 16 -56.82 2.90 -18.79
N THR A 17 -58.00 2.64 -18.19
CA THR A 17 -59.15 3.58 -18.12
C THR A 17 -59.11 4.51 -16.89
N PHE A 18 -58.08 4.39 -16.05
CA PHE A 18 -57.83 5.24 -14.91
C PHE A 18 -56.85 6.39 -15.25
N PRO A 19 -56.87 7.52 -14.53
CA PRO A 19 -55.93 8.62 -14.72
C PRO A 19 -54.53 8.25 -14.17
N LEU A 20 -53.73 7.56 -15.00
CA LEU A 20 -52.36 7.12 -14.67
C LEU A 20 -51.31 8.00 -15.37
N ASP A 21 -50.12 8.13 -14.77
CA ASP A 21 -49.00 8.91 -15.35
C ASP A 21 -48.35 8.20 -16.55
N SER A 22 -48.58 6.88 -16.68
CA SER A 22 -48.01 6.00 -17.69
C SER A 22 -48.96 4.85 -17.99
N ALA A 23 -49.04 4.44 -19.25
CA ALA A 23 -49.79 3.25 -19.65
C ALA A 23 -49.16 1.97 -19.05
N VAL A 24 -50.00 1.00 -18.72
CA VAL A 24 -49.63 -0.27 -18.12
C VAL A 24 -49.74 -1.37 -19.18
N ASP A 25 -48.63 -1.63 -19.87
CA ASP A 25 -48.54 -2.65 -20.91
C ASP A 25 -48.34 -4.07 -20.38
N SER A 26 -48.01 -4.24 -19.08
CA SER A 26 -47.71 -5.54 -18.49
C SER A 26 -47.94 -5.60 -16.98
N VAL A 27 -48.28 -6.79 -16.46
CA VAL A 27 -48.55 -7.05 -15.04
C VAL A 27 -47.42 -6.68 -14.06
N PRO A 28 -46.10 -6.91 -14.33
CA PRO A 28 -45.05 -6.49 -13.38
C PRO A 28 -45.04 -4.98 -13.09
N ASN A 29 -45.55 -4.13 -14.00
CA ASN A 29 -45.69 -2.68 -13.78
C ASN A 29 -46.75 -2.32 -12.70
N LEU A 30 -47.54 -3.28 -12.23
CA LEU A 30 -48.50 -3.10 -11.12
C LEU A 30 -47.90 -3.44 -9.73
N THR A 31 -46.76 -4.13 -9.70
CA THR A 31 -46.21 -4.75 -8.47
C THR A 31 -45.57 -3.76 -7.49
N ASP A 32 -45.40 -2.49 -7.88
CA ASP A 32 -44.88 -1.42 -7.01
C ASP A 32 -45.96 -0.79 -6.10
N GLY A 33 -47.24 -1.06 -6.39
CA GLY A 33 -48.41 -0.48 -5.74
C GLY A 33 -48.80 0.93 -6.23
N VAL A 34 -47.97 1.61 -7.03
CA VAL A 34 -48.19 3.01 -7.42
C VAL A 34 -49.45 3.15 -8.29
N VAL A 35 -49.69 2.19 -9.19
CA VAL A 35 -50.92 2.14 -10.00
C VAL A 35 -52.15 1.86 -9.13
N PHE A 36 -52.10 0.84 -8.27
CA PHE A 36 -53.23 0.48 -7.40
C PHE A 36 -53.61 1.60 -6.41
N ALA A 37 -52.65 2.38 -5.92
CA ALA A 37 -52.93 3.55 -5.07
C ALA A 37 -53.74 4.63 -5.82
N LYS A 38 -53.43 4.87 -7.10
CA LYS A 38 -54.15 5.83 -7.96
C LYS A 38 -55.51 5.33 -8.40
N MET A 39 -55.64 4.02 -8.65
CA MET A 39 -56.96 3.40 -8.85
C MET A 39 -57.86 3.61 -7.63
N LEU A 40 -57.31 3.43 -6.42
CA LEU A 40 -58.07 3.71 -5.19
C LEU A 40 -58.41 5.19 -5.01
N GLU A 41 -57.53 6.13 -5.41
CA GLU A 41 -57.80 7.57 -5.34
C GLU A 41 -58.83 8.06 -6.37
N ASP A 42 -58.98 7.42 -7.55
CA ASP A 42 -60.12 7.67 -8.45
C ASP A 42 -61.43 7.04 -7.93
N ILE A 43 -61.37 5.86 -7.28
CA ILE A 43 -62.55 5.17 -6.72
C ILE A 43 -63.11 5.93 -5.51
N ASP A 44 -62.26 6.31 -4.55
CA ASP A 44 -62.63 7.17 -3.43
C ASP A 44 -61.41 7.93 -2.86
N PRO A 45 -61.31 9.26 -3.08
CA PRO A 45 -60.23 10.10 -2.55
C PRO A 45 -60.06 10.08 -1.02
N SER A 46 -61.05 9.61 -0.26
CA SER A 46 -60.97 9.50 1.21
C SER A 46 -60.19 8.26 1.70
N TYR A 47 -59.96 7.26 0.84
CA TYR A 47 -59.17 6.06 1.13
C TYR A 47 -57.79 6.06 0.43
N ALA A 48 -57.40 7.16 -0.21
CA ALA A 48 -56.18 7.30 -1.00
C ALA A 48 -54.87 7.13 -0.19
N VAL A 49 -53.98 6.23 -0.66
CA VAL A 49 -52.68 5.96 -0.02
C VAL A 49 -51.61 6.93 -0.53
N ARG A 50 -51.59 8.14 0.04
CA ARG A 50 -50.70 9.24 -0.42
C ARG A 50 -49.22 9.11 -0.03
N HIS A 51 -48.87 8.17 0.85
CA HIS A 51 -47.51 7.98 1.37
C HIS A 51 -46.99 6.59 0.99
N LEU A 52 -46.48 6.46 -0.24
CA LEU A 52 -45.81 5.26 -0.74
C LEU A 52 -44.29 5.39 -0.54
N GLU A 53 -43.63 4.32 -0.13
CA GLU A 53 -42.17 4.26 -0.11
C GLU A 53 -41.66 4.21 -1.56
N LYS A 54 -40.91 5.23 -1.97
CA LYS A 54 -40.15 5.25 -3.23
C LYS A 54 -38.80 4.57 -2.99
N ASP A 55 -38.39 3.68 -3.90
CA ASP A 55 -37.21 2.82 -3.75
C ASP A 55 -35.89 3.59 -3.51
N VAL A 56 -35.49 3.73 -2.25
CA VAL A 56 -34.17 4.24 -1.82
C VAL A 56 -33.58 3.27 -0.79
N GLY A 57 -33.29 2.03 -1.20
CA GLY A 57 -32.77 1.00 -0.31
C GLY A 57 -32.37 -0.31 -1.00
N THR A 58 -31.67 -1.17 -0.26
CA THR A 58 -31.11 -2.45 -0.74
C THR A 58 -32.13 -3.60 -0.82
N SER A 59 -33.39 -3.39 -0.43
CA SER A 59 -34.44 -4.41 -0.36
C SER A 59 -35.75 -3.98 -1.02
N LYS A 60 -35.70 -3.67 -2.33
CA LYS A 60 -36.84 -3.18 -3.13
C LYS A 60 -38.16 -3.93 -2.91
N TRP A 61 -38.12 -5.27 -2.85
CA TRP A 61 -39.30 -6.11 -2.62
C TRP A 61 -40.02 -5.81 -1.29
N LEU A 62 -39.29 -5.34 -0.26
CA LEU A 62 -39.86 -4.98 1.03
C LEU A 62 -40.59 -3.63 0.98
N GLY A 63 -40.11 -2.69 0.15
CA GLY A 63 -40.82 -1.46 -0.19
C GLY A 63 -42.11 -1.74 -0.96
N LYS A 64 -42.01 -2.53 -2.05
CA LYS A 64 -43.17 -3.05 -2.80
C LYS A 64 -44.21 -3.68 -1.86
N LYS A 65 -43.77 -4.58 -0.96
CA LYS A 65 -44.64 -5.25 0.01
C LYS A 65 -45.38 -4.27 0.92
N LYS A 66 -44.69 -3.32 1.55
CA LYS A 66 -45.34 -2.31 2.43
C LYS A 66 -46.37 -1.47 1.69
N ASN A 67 -46.05 -1.05 0.46
CA ASN A 67 -46.96 -0.28 -0.40
C ASN A 67 -48.24 -1.09 -0.66
N LEU A 68 -48.09 -2.34 -1.12
CA LEU A 68 -49.21 -3.25 -1.37
C LEU A 68 -50.01 -3.57 -0.10
N GLU A 69 -49.36 -3.78 1.05
CA GLU A 69 -50.05 -3.98 2.34
C GLU A 69 -50.86 -2.75 2.77
N ALA A 70 -50.36 -1.53 2.52
CA ALA A 70 -51.09 -0.30 2.84
C ALA A 70 -52.35 -0.17 1.97
N ILE A 71 -52.20 -0.39 0.65
CA ILE A 71 -53.28 -0.31 -0.34
C ILE A 71 -54.33 -1.39 -0.12
N HIS A 72 -53.91 -2.63 0.19
CA HIS A 72 -54.84 -3.72 0.49
C HIS A 72 -55.65 -3.43 1.77
N ARG A 73 -55.02 -2.83 2.80
CA ARG A 73 -55.73 -2.41 4.03
C ARG A 73 -56.73 -1.27 3.80
N SER A 74 -56.40 -0.28 2.96
CA SER A 74 -57.35 0.79 2.61
C SER A 74 -58.47 0.31 1.69
N LEU A 75 -58.18 -0.60 0.74
CA LEU A 75 -59.18 -1.25 -0.11
C LEU A 75 -60.18 -2.09 0.72
N LEU A 76 -59.69 -2.93 1.64
CA LEU A 76 -60.58 -3.68 2.54
C LEU A 76 -61.42 -2.72 3.40
N ARG A 77 -60.84 -1.64 3.94
CA ARG A 77 -61.63 -0.64 4.69
C ARG A 77 -62.71 0.02 3.81
N TYR A 78 -62.43 0.32 2.54
CA TYR A 78 -63.44 0.82 1.60
C TYR A 78 -64.56 -0.20 1.39
N ILE A 79 -64.22 -1.47 1.12
CA ILE A 79 -65.19 -2.55 0.89
C ILE A 79 -66.10 -2.72 2.11
N ASN A 80 -65.55 -2.96 3.29
CA ASN A 80 -66.31 -3.17 4.53
C ASN A 80 -67.20 -1.98 4.95
N ASN A 81 -66.89 -0.76 4.47
CA ASN A 81 -67.68 0.44 4.77
C ASN A 81 -68.73 0.78 3.68
N THR A 82 -68.60 0.25 2.45
CA THR A 82 -69.27 0.83 1.26
C THR A 82 -69.82 -0.20 0.27
N CYS A 83 -69.44 -1.49 0.37
CA CYS A 83 -69.79 -2.54 -0.58
C CYS A 83 -70.48 -3.73 0.13
N GLU A 84 -71.81 -3.69 0.27
CA GLU A 84 -72.56 -4.78 0.92
C GLU A 84 -72.38 -6.13 0.18
N GLY A 85 -72.29 -7.23 0.94
CA GLY A 85 -72.15 -8.62 0.45
C GLY A 85 -70.72 -9.06 0.10
N LEU A 86 -69.83 -8.13 -0.27
CA LEU A 86 -68.51 -8.47 -0.83
C LEU A 86 -67.53 -9.15 0.17
N ASP A 87 -67.82 -9.11 1.47
CA ASP A 87 -67.08 -9.86 2.52
C ASP A 87 -66.95 -11.35 2.21
N SER A 88 -68.00 -11.98 1.66
CA SER A 88 -67.99 -13.40 1.29
C SER A 88 -66.97 -13.70 0.19
N PHE A 89 -66.91 -12.82 -0.81
CA PHE A 89 -66.01 -12.96 -1.95
C PHE A 89 -64.53 -12.77 -1.57
N ILE A 90 -64.25 -11.89 -0.61
CA ILE A 90 -62.90 -11.71 -0.04
C ILE A 90 -62.44 -13.00 0.67
N LEU A 91 -63.31 -13.61 1.47
CA LEU A 91 -62.98 -14.81 2.25
C LEU A 91 -62.65 -16.01 1.34
N ASP A 92 -63.39 -16.16 0.24
CA ASP A 92 -63.18 -17.23 -0.75
C ASP A 92 -62.01 -16.94 -1.73
N ASN A 93 -61.52 -15.70 -1.83
CA ASN A 93 -60.42 -15.30 -2.74
C ASN A 93 -59.27 -14.52 -2.04
N PRO A 94 -58.54 -15.13 -1.09
CA PRO A 94 -57.39 -14.49 -0.45
C PRO A 94 -56.26 -14.21 -1.46
N VAL A 95 -55.61 -13.06 -1.30
CA VAL A 95 -54.48 -12.57 -2.13
C VAL A 95 -53.17 -12.66 -1.35
N ASP A 96 -52.15 -13.33 -1.88
CA ASP A 96 -50.81 -13.32 -1.27
C ASP A 96 -49.95 -12.15 -1.75
N LEU A 97 -49.92 -11.09 -0.94
CA LEU A 97 -49.09 -9.90 -1.16
C LEU A 97 -47.58 -10.19 -1.16
N ASN A 98 -47.13 -11.32 -0.58
CA ASN A 98 -45.71 -11.71 -0.62
C ASN A 98 -45.34 -12.22 -2.01
N ALA A 99 -46.18 -13.07 -2.62
CA ALA A 99 -45.98 -13.57 -3.98
C ALA A 99 -45.93 -12.42 -5.01
N ILE A 100 -46.80 -11.41 -4.87
CA ILE A 100 -46.76 -10.20 -5.71
C ILE A 100 -45.44 -9.44 -5.50
N ALA A 101 -45.05 -9.16 -4.26
CA ALA A 101 -43.91 -8.29 -3.97
C ALA A 101 -42.53 -8.93 -4.20
N GLN A 102 -42.40 -10.25 -3.99
CA GLN A 102 -41.13 -10.99 -4.03
C GLN A 102 -40.94 -11.79 -5.33
N HIS A 103 -42.03 -12.26 -5.95
CA HIS A 103 -41.98 -13.11 -7.14
C HIS A 103 -42.68 -12.51 -8.37
N GLU A 104 -43.27 -11.31 -8.22
CA GLU A 104 -44.00 -10.60 -9.29
C GLU A 104 -45.11 -11.48 -9.91
N ASP A 105 -45.76 -12.31 -9.07
CA ASP A 105 -46.70 -13.32 -9.56
C ASP A 105 -47.94 -12.72 -10.24
N VAL A 106 -48.16 -13.18 -11.47
CA VAL A 106 -49.27 -12.74 -12.32
C VAL A 106 -50.62 -13.19 -11.77
N GLY A 107 -50.69 -14.39 -11.16
CA GLY A 107 -51.94 -14.93 -10.61
C GLY A 107 -52.48 -14.09 -9.45
N GLU A 108 -51.66 -13.85 -8.43
CA GLU A 108 -52.04 -13.04 -7.27
C GLU A 108 -52.22 -11.56 -7.62
N THR A 109 -51.43 -11.01 -8.55
CA THR A 109 -51.62 -9.62 -9.03
C THR A 109 -52.95 -9.46 -9.76
N LEU A 110 -53.36 -10.44 -10.58
CA LEU A 110 -54.66 -10.43 -11.23
C LEU A 110 -55.81 -10.65 -10.23
N LYS A 111 -55.66 -11.45 -9.17
CA LYS A 111 -56.66 -11.51 -8.09
C LYS A 111 -56.88 -10.14 -7.44
N LEU A 112 -55.80 -9.46 -7.05
CA LEU A 112 -55.86 -8.12 -6.45
C LEU A 112 -56.59 -7.15 -7.39
N LEU A 113 -56.31 -7.24 -8.70
CA LEU A 113 -56.97 -6.44 -9.72
C LEU A 113 -58.46 -6.80 -9.90
N THR A 114 -58.86 -8.06 -9.79
CA THR A 114 -60.28 -8.44 -9.75
C THR A 114 -61.00 -7.98 -8.47
N LEU A 115 -60.31 -7.90 -7.33
CA LEU A 115 -60.88 -7.33 -6.10
C LEU A 115 -61.13 -5.82 -6.26
N PHE A 116 -60.20 -5.10 -6.89
CA PHE A 116 -60.40 -3.69 -7.29
C PHE A 116 -61.58 -3.52 -8.27
N LEU A 117 -61.74 -4.42 -9.25
CA LEU A 117 -62.88 -4.42 -10.17
C LEU A 117 -64.21 -4.63 -9.43
N MET A 118 -64.29 -5.61 -8.53
CA MET A 118 -65.50 -5.86 -7.76
C MET A 118 -65.82 -4.71 -6.79
N ALA A 119 -64.82 -4.08 -6.18
CA ALA A 119 -65.00 -2.88 -5.34
C ALA A 119 -65.50 -1.66 -6.16
N ALA A 120 -64.99 -1.45 -7.37
CA ALA A 120 -65.44 -0.38 -8.26
C ALA A 120 -66.88 -0.59 -8.80
N ILE A 121 -67.42 -1.81 -8.68
CA ILE A 121 -68.75 -2.19 -9.17
C ILE A 121 -69.77 -2.28 -8.02
N LYS A 122 -69.44 -2.92 -6.88
CA LYS A 122 -70.32 -2.95 -5.70
C LYS A 122 -70.22 -1.68 -4.82
N GLY A 123 -69.32 -0.75 -5.15
CA GLY A 123 -69.16 0.55 -4.49
C GLY A 123 -70.08 1.66 -5.03
N ALA A 124 -70.05 2.81 -4.35
CA ALA A 124 -71.00 3.92 -4.57
C ALA A 124 -71.02 4.49 -6.00
N ASP A 125 -69.87 4.49 -6.68
CA ASP A 125 -69.66 5.12 -8.00
C ASP A 125 -69.92 4.17 -9.19
N LEU A 126 -70.67 3.08 -9.01
CA LEU A 126 -71.02 2.06 -10.03
C LEU A 126 -71.30 2.65 -11.44
N GLN A 127 -72.07 3.72 -11.54
CA GLN A 127 -72.45 4.34 -12.82
C GLN A 127 -71.26 4.94 -13.58
N LYS A 128 -70.26 5.49 -12.87
CA LYS A 128 -69.01 6.02 -13.43
C LYS A 128 -68.19 4.88 -14.05
N TYR A 129 -68.02 3.77 -13.33
CA TYR A 129 -67.18 2.66 -13.76
C TYR A 129 -67.81 1.78 -14.83
N VAL A 130 -69.12 1.50 -14.75
CA VAL A 130 -69.85 0.83 -15.85
C VAL A 130 -69.78 1.68 -17.13
N SER A 131 -70.02 2.99 -17.05
CA SER A 131 -69.95 3.88 -18.22
C SER A 131 -68.54 3.95 -18.82
N LYS A 132 -67.47 3.95 -18.00
CA LYS A 132 -66.09 3.81 -18.48
C LYS A 132 -65.92 2.49 -19.26
N ILE A 133 -66.29 1.36 -18.65
CA ILE A 133 -66.14 0.02 -19.25
C ILE A 133 -66.92 -0.10 -20.57
N THR A 134 -68.19 0.34 -20.63
CA THR A 134 -69.01 0.21 -21.85
C THR A 134 -68.58 1.13 -22.99
N THR A 135 -67.91 2.25 -22.70
CA THR A 135 -67.60 3.28 -23.70
C THR A 135 -66.17 3.25 -24.21
N THR A 136 -65.21 2.81 -23.38
CA THR A 136 -63.76 2.88 -23.70
C THR A 136 -63.13 1.54 -24.07
N LEU A 137 -63.76 0.42 -23.71
CA LEU A 137 -63.16 -0.91 -23.79
C LEU A 137 -63.62 -1.69 -25.03
N ASN A 138 -62.75 -2.55 -25.55
CA ASN A 138 -63.06 -3.44 -26.67
C ASN A 138 -64.17 -4.46 -26.32
N ALA A 139 -65.08 -4.76 -27.26
CA ALA A 139 -66.22 -5.66 -27.04
C ALA A 139 -65.81 -7.09 -26.59
N SER A 140 -64.63 -7.56 -26.98
CA SER A 140 -64.07 -8.84 -26.48
C SER A 140 -63.74 -8.76 -24.98
N SER A 141 -63.04 -7.71 -24.57
CA SER A 141 -62.62 -7.47 -23.19
C SER A 141 -63.80 -7.12 -22.27
N GLN A 142 -64.82 -6.42 -22.80
CA GLN A 142 -66.12 -6.26 -22.13
C GLN A 142 -66.81 -7.61 -21.86
N GLY A 143 -66.72 -8.56 -22.80
CA GLY A 143 -67.25 -9.92 -22.63
C GLY A 143 -66.55 -10.69 -21.51
N GLU A 144 -65.22 -10.64 -21.46
CA GLU A 144 -64.42 -11.27 -20.40
C GLU A 144 -64.72 -10.65 -19.02
N ILE A 145 -64.75 -9.31 -18.91
CA ILE A 145 -65.10 -8.60 -17.66
C ILE A 145 -66.53 -8.93 -17.20
N ALA A 146 -67.50 -8.95 -18.12
CA ALA A 146 -68.87 -9.38 -17.81
C ALA A 146 -68.96 -10.85 -17.38
N GLY A 147 -68.04 -11.70 -17.84
CA GLY A 147 -67.87 -13.08 -17.37
C GLY A 147 -67.36 -13.15 -15.93
N ILE A 148 -66.35 -12.36 -15.58
CA ILE A 148 -65.79 -12.26 -14.21
C ILE A 148 -66.88 -11.83 -13.21
N ILE A 149 -67.61 -10.75 -13.52
CA ILE A 149 -68.67 -10.21 -12.63
C ILE A 149 -69.78 -11.25 -12.41
N LYS A 150 -70.31 -11.83 -13.49
CA LYS A 150 -71.37 -12.86 -13.40
C LYS A 150 -70.96 -14.09 -12.60
N LYS A 151 -69.66 -14.44 -12.60
CA LYS A 151 -69.15 -15.54 -11.80
C LYS A 151 -69.19 -15.22 -10.31
N ALA A 152 -68.75 -14.02 -9.92
CA ALA A 152 -68.76 -13.58 -8.52
C ALA A 152 -70.19 -13.52 -7.94
N ASP A 153 -71.16 -12.97 -8.67
CA ASP A 153 -72.56 -12.88 -8.18
C ASP A 153 -73.30 -14.23 -8.17
N ALA A 154 -72.89 -15.18 -9.01
CA ALA A 154 -73.44 -16.54 -9.01
C ALA A 154 -73.02 -17.37 -7.78
N GLU A 155 -71.83 -17.10 -7.23
CA GLU A 155 -71.30 -17.75 -6.02
C GLU A 155 -72.03 -17.26 -4.74
N GLU A 156 -72.64 -16.06 -4.78
CA GLU A 156 -73.42 -15.46 -3.67
C GLU A 156 -74.91 -15.91 -3.64
N SER A 157 -75.53 -16.09 -4.81
CA SER A 157 -76.99 -16.31 -4.93
C SER A 157 -77.52 -17.66 -4.42
N THR A 158 -76.67 -18.63 -4.08
CA THR A 158 -77.07 -20.04 -3.87
C THR A 158 -77.61 -20.38 -2.46
N ARG A 159 -77.75 -19.41 -1.54
CA ARG A 159 -77.89 -19.69 -0.09
C ARG A 159 -79.22 -19.32 0.60
N ILE A 160 -80.27 -18.83 -0.09
CA ILE A 160 -81.41 -18.13 0.56
C ILE A 160 -82.83 -18.66 0.17
N ALA A 161 -83.24 -19.91 0.46
CA ALA A 161 -84.62 -20.37 0.15
C ALA A 161 -85.17 -21.61 0.91
N THR A 162 -86.15 -21.47 1.84
CA THR A 162 -87.04 -22.58 2.34
C THR A 162 -88.36 -22.13 3.06
N GLY A 163 -89.57 -22.49 2.54
CA GLY A 163 -90.91 -22.52 3.24
C GLY A 163 -92.06 -21.62 2.68
N LYS A 164 -93.36 -21.63 3.11
CA LYS A 164 -94.30 -22.62 3.76
C LYS A 164 -95.76 -22.03 3.94
N THR A 165 -96.88 -22.70 3.58
CA THR A 165 -98.29 -22.09 3.53
C THR A 165 -99.52 -23.08 3.58
N GLY A 166 -100.80 -22.58 3.65
CA GLY A 166 -102.13 -23.26 3.35
C GLY A 166 -103.17 -23.42 4.52
N ALA A 167 -104.49 -23.76 4.42
CA ALA A 167 -105.63 -23.66 3.44
C ALA A 167 -107.00 -24.21 4.05
N SER A 168 -108.25 -23.82 3.65
CA SER A 168 -109.56 -24.39 4.22
C SER A 168 -110.96 -24.05 3.54
N VAL A 169 -112.05 -24.79 3.89
CA VAL A 169 -113.57 -24.59 3.84
C VAL A 169 -114.45 -24.71 2.54
N ILE A 170 -115.71 -25.27 2.61
CA ILE A 170 -116.96 -24.94 1.82
C ILE A 170 -118.28 -25.71 2.31
N ALA A 171 -119.52 -25.37 1.82
CA ALA A 171 -120.89 -25.95 2.11
C ALA A 171 -121.83 -25.92 0.84
N THR A 172 -123.16 -26.23 0.72
CA THR A 172 -124.44 -26.41 1.51
C THR A 172 -125.36 -27.55 0.87
N ASN A 173 -126.71 -27.78 0.96
CA ASN A 173 -127.97 -27.27 1.61
C ASN A 173 -128.97 -28.48 1.91
N ASP A 174 -130.34 -28.61 1.80
CA ASP A 174 -131.51 -27.85 1.27
C ASP A 174 -132.97 -28.37 1.64
N ALA A 175 -134.03 -27.61 1.29
CA ALA A 175 -135.49 -27.89 1.05
C ALA A 175 -136.55 -28.45 2.07
N GLU A 176 -136.26 -29.20 3.14
CA GLU A 176 -137.30 -29.46 4.21
C GLU A 176 -137.61 -28.15 4.97
N LEU A 177 -136.59 -27.30 5.00
CA LEU A 177 -136.45 -25.84 4.87
C LEU A 177 -137.68 -24.90 4.81
N GLU A 178 -138.95 -25.25 4.61
CA GLU A 178 -140.05 -24.24 4.65
C GLU A 178 -140.77 -24.20 6.01
N LEU A 179 -141.05 -25.38 6.58
CA LEU A 179 -141.43 -25.49 8.00
C LEU A 179 -140.20 -25.46 8.89
N GLU A 180 -139.10 -26.04 8.41
CA GLU A 180 -137.78 -25.78 8.98
C GLU A 180 -137.38 -24.31 8.79
N GLU A 181 -137.81 -23.53 7.77
CA GLU A 181 -137.55 -22.07 7.76
C GLU A 181 -138.25 -21.37 8.91
N LYS A 182 -139.48 -21.75 9.28
CA LYS A 182 -140.16 -21.08 10.40
C LYS A 182 -139.55 -21.47 11.74
N TYR A 183 -139.18 -22.74 11.92
CA TYR A 183 -138.44 -23.17 13.10
C TYR A 183 -137.00 -22.66 13.13
N ALA A 184 -136.32 -22.57 11.99
CA ALA A 184 -134.97 -22.06 11.84
C ALA A 184 -134.93 -20.54 11.86
N HIS A 185 -135.95 -19.81 11.42
CA HIS A 185 -136.04 -18.35 11.58
C HIS A 185 -136.33 -17.99 13.04
N ILE A 186 -137.18 -18.75 13.73
CA ILE A 186 -137.33 -18.63 15.20
C ILE A 186 -136.03 -19.08 15.91
N ALA A 187 -135.35 -20.13 15.43
CA ALA A 187 -134.08 -20.56 16.00
C ALA A 187 -132.93 -19.60 15.68
N ILE A 188 -132.92 -18.93 14.52
CA ILE A 188 -131.96 -17.88 14.13
C ILE A 188 -132.28 -16.59 14.88
N GLU A 189 -133.55 -16.27 15.14
CA GLU A 189 -133.91 -15.18 16.06
C GLU A 189 -133.45 -15.52 17.49
N HIS A 190 -133.71 -16.72 17.97
CA HIS A 190 -133.23 -17.18 19.27
C HIS A 190 -131.69 -17.22 19.34
N ASP A 191 -131.01 -17.68 18.29
CA ASP A 191 -129.55 -17.82 18.27
C ASP A 191 -128.86 -16.48 17.99
N THR A 192 -129.49 -15.54 17.26
CA THR A 192 -129.03 -14.14 17.18
C THR A 192 -129.35 -13.35 18.45
N LEU A 193 -130.44 -13.64 19.16
CA LEU A 193 -130.73 -13.07 20.47
C LEU A 193 -129.78 -13.64 21.53
N LYS A 194 -129.43 -14.93 21.46
CA LYS A 194 -128.41 -15.60 22.27
C LYS A 194 -127.00 -15.12 21.94
N LYS A 195 -126.67 -14.85 20.67
CA LYS A 195 -125.42 -14.19 20.25
C LYS A 195 -125.36 -12.73 20.70
N LYS A 196 -126.48 -11.97 20.63
CA LYS A 196 -126.59 -10.64 21.23
C LYS A 196 -126.44 -10.68 22.75
N HIS A 197 -127.02 -11.68 23.43
CA HIS A 197 -126.89 -11.85 24.87
C HIS A 197 -125.46 -12.26 25.27
N ALA A 198 -124.81 -13.15 24.53
CA ALA A 198 -123.40 -13.49 24.70
C ALA A 198 -122.48 -12.29 24.41
N ASP A 199 -122.77 -11.49 23.38
CA ASP A 199 -122.04 -10.24 23.10
C ASP A 199 -122.29 -9.18 24.20
N PHE A 200 -123.51 -9.07 24.73
CA PHE A 200 -123.77 -8.23 25.91
C PHE A 200 -123.05 -8.73 27.17
N ILE A 201 -122.98 -10.05 27.41
CA ILE A 201 -122.19 -10.65 28.49
C ILE A 201 -120.72 -10.34 28.27
N SER A 202 -120.13 -10.66 27.12
CA SER A 202 -118.71 -10.38 26.86
C SER A 202 -118.38 -8.89 26.70
N ARG A 203 -119.36 -8.00 26.49
CA ARG A 203 -119.19 -6.53 26.64
C ARG A 203 -119.27 -6.12 28.11
N PHE A 204 -120.14 -6.72 28.90
CA PHE A 204 -120.25 -6.48 30.34
C PHE A 204 -119.02 -6.99 31.07
N GLU A 205 -118.52 -8.19 30.76
CA GLU A 205 -117.26 -8.75 31.24
C GLU A 205 -116.08 -7.86 30.87
N ARG A 206 -115.98 -7.37 29.62
CA ARG A 206 -114.92 -6.42 29.22
C ARG A 206 -115.07 -5.03 29.86
N LEU A 207 -116.29 -4.56 30.10
CA LEU A 207 -116.54 -3.29 30.79
C LEU A 207 -116.25 -3.39 32.29
N GLN A 208 -116.61 -4.51 32.92
CA GLN A 208 -116.28 -4.82 34.31
C GLN A 208 -114.78 -5.02 34.46
N GLN A 209 -114.13 -5.81 33.60
CA GLN A 209 -112.67 -5.95 33.58
C GLN A 209 -111.99 -4.59 33.38
N SER A 210 -112.48 -3.74 32.47
CA SER A 210 -111.93 -2.38 32.30
C SER A 210 -112.20 -1.48 33.51
N HIS A 211 -113.31 -1.66 34.23
CA HIS A 211 -113.61 -0.94 35.47
C HIS A 211 -112.73 -1.42 36.63
N ASP A 212 -112.53 -2.73 36.75
CA ASP A 212 -111.65 -3.36 37.72
C ASP A 212 -110.20 -2.96 37.43
N GLU A 213 -109.75 -2.94 36.17
CA GLU A 213 -108.44 -2.42 35.75
C GLU A 213 -108.29 -0.91 36.04
N LEU A 214 -109.34 -0.11 35.90
CA LEU A 214 -109.36 1.32 36.26
C LEU A 214 -109.34 1.54 37.77
N LEU A 215 -110.03 0.72 38.55
CA LEU A 215 -109.97 0.71 40.02
C LEU A 215 -108.57 0.29 40.48
N ASP A 216 -108.00 -0.75 39.88
CA ASP A 216 -106.66 -1.23 40.19
C ASP A 216 -105.60 -0.19 39.79
N TYR A 217 -105.80 0.54 38.70
CA TYR A 217 -104.98 1.70 38.33
C TYR A 217 -105.14 2.86 39.32
N SER A 218 -106.37 3.22 39.73
CA SER A 218 -106.63 4.24 40.75
C SER A 218 -105.97 3.87 42.08
N ASN A 219 -106.17 2.65 42.56
CA ASN A 219 -105.52 2.12 43.76
C ASN A 219 -103.98 2.16 43.65
N LYS A 220 -103.42 1.86 42.47
CA LYS A 220 -101.97 1.96 42.21
C LYS A 220 -101.47 3.41 42.17
N GLN A 221 -102.30 4.37 41.79
CA GLN A 221 -101.95 5.79 41.89
C GLN A 221 -102.15 6.33 43.31
N ASP A 222 -103.20 5.93 44.03
CA ASP A 222 -103.43 6.28 45.43
C ASP A 222 -102.37 5.70 46.36
N THR A 223 -101.87 4.49 46.10
CA THR A 223 -100.73 3.90 46.83
C THR A 223 -99.40 4.55 46.47
N LYS A 224 -99.22 5.07 45.25
CA LYS A 224 -98.07 5.93 44.91
C LYS A 224 -98.15 7.30 45.58
N LEU A 225 -99.31 7.96 45.55
CA LEU A 225 -99.55 9.23 46.22
C LEU A 225 -99.33 9.11 47.72
N LYS A 226 -99.88 8.06 48.37
CA LYS A 226 -99.60 7.73 49.78
C LYS A 226 -98.16 7.29 50.02
N GLY A 227 -97.46 6.80 49.00
CA GLY A 227 -96.01 6.67 49.01
C GLY A 227 -95.39 8.06 49.18
N TYR A 228 -95.49 8.91 48.14
CA TYR A 228 -94.95 10.27 48.13
C TYR A 228 -95.31 11.11 49.36
N GLU A 229 -96.56 11.05 49.84
CA GLU A 229 -97.06 11.76 51.02
C GLU A 229 -96.47 11.26 52.36
N ASN A 230 -95.94 10.02 52.43
CA ASN A 230 -95.12 9.54 53.55
C ASN A 230 -93.61 9.63 53.27
N SER A 231 -93.21 9.76 52.01
CA SER A 231 -91.82 9.86 51.54
C SER A 231 -91.22 11.26 51.66
N ASP A 232 -92.03 12.33 51.56
CA ASP A 232 -91.58 13.69 51.21
C ASP A 232 -90.49 14.27 52.14
N ASP A 233 -90.53 13.95 53.44
CA ASP A 233 -89.55 14.42 54.45
C ASP A 233 -88.41 13.39 54.71
N GLY A 234 -88.68 12.10 54.49
CA GLY A 234 -87.75 11.00 54.80
C GLY A 234 -86.95 10.50 53.60
N ASP A 235 -87.65 10.04 52.55
CA ASP A 235 -87.01 9.48 51.35
C ASP A 235 -86.27 10.56 50.57
N GLN A 236 -86.66 11.84 50.65
CA GLN A 236 -85.86 12.93 50.06
C GLN A 236 -84.50 13.08 50.78
N ALA A 237 -84.46 12.95 52.11
CA ALA A 237 -83.21 12.98 52.87
C ALA A 237 -82.33 11.75 52.57
N ASP A 238 -82.92 10.56 52.47
CA ASP A 238 -82.16 9.34 52.11
C ASP A 238 -81.80 9.28 50.62
N HIS A 239 -82.57 9.89 49.72
CA HIS A 239 -82.16 10.10 48.33
C HIS A 239 -80.94 11.04 48.24
N ILE A 240 -80.93 12.14 49.02
CA ILE A 240 -79.77 13.03 49.13
C ILE A 240 -78.57 12.28 49.73
N ARG A 241 -78.74 11.41 50.73
CA ARG A 241 -77.65 10.54 51.23
C ARG A 241 -77.11 9.61 50.15
N ASN A 242 -77.98 8.94 49.39
CA ASN A 242 -77.56 8.03 48.33
C ASN A 242 -76.86 8.76 47.17
N LEU A 243 -77.31 9.97 46.83
CA LEU A 243 -76.61 10.85 45.88
C LEU A 243 -75.24 11.26 46.41
N ASN A 244 -75.13 11.71 47.67
CA ASN A 244 -73.86 12.06 48.29
C ASN A 244 -72.90 10.87 48.38
N SER A 245 -73.40 9.67 48.73
CA SER A 245 -72.60 8.43 48.73
C SER A 245 -72.07 8.13 47.33
N ARG A 246 -72.88 8.28 46.27
CA ARG A 246 -72.40 8.02 44.91
C ARG A 246 -71.54 9.13 44.33
N ILE A 247 -71.70 10.37 44.77
CA ILE A 247 -70.74 11.45 44.51
C ILE A 247 -69.39 11.10 45.15
N GLN A 248 -69.39 10.66 46.41
CA GLN A 248 -68.16 10.29 47.11
C GLN A 248 -67.50 9.03 46.52
N GLU A 249 -68.26 8.02 46.09
CA GLU A 249 -67.76 6.89 45.29
C GLU A 249 -67.13 7.34 43.96
N GLN A 250 -67.68 8.38 43.33
CA GLN A 250 -67.13 8.97 42.10
C GLN A 250 -65.89 9.82 42.37
N GLU A 251 -65.83 10.56 43.49
CA GLU A 251 -64.65 11.31 43.93
C GLU A 251 -63.49 10.37 44.30
N ASP A 252 -63.75 9.29 45.04
CA ASP A 252 -62.76 8.25 45.34
C ASP A 252 -62.27 7.54 44.06
N LEU A 253 -63.18 7.27 43.11
CA LEU A 253 -62.81 6.71 41.80
C LEU A 253 -61.94 7.69 41.00
N ILE A 254 -62.30 8.98 40.94
CA ILE A 254 -61.50 10.01 40.28
C ILE A 254 -60.12 10.12 40.93
N ALA A 255 -60.03 10.20 42.26
CA ALA A 255 -58.77 10.26 42.98
C ALA A 255 -57.88 9.02 42.71
N SER A 256 -58.49 7.82 42.58
CA SER A 256 -57.76 6.61 42.20
C SER A 256 -57.22 6.68 40.76
N GLN A 257 -58.00 7.24 39.82
CA GLN A 257 -57.61 7.41 38.42
C GLN A 257 -56.53 8.49 38.24
N GLU A 258 -56.64 9.62 38.96
CA GLU A 258 -55.61 10.66 39.00
C GLU A 258 -54.30 10.13 39.59
N SER A 259 -54.38 9.37 40.68
CA SER A 259 -53.21 8.71 41.28
C SER A 259 -52.55 7.72 40.30
N GLN A 260 -53.35 6.92 39.59
CA GLN A 260 -52.85 6.02 38.54
C GLN A 260 -52.18 6.81 37.39
N VAL A 261 -52.83 7.86 36.88
CA VAL A 261 -52.31 8.70 35.78
C VAL A 261 -50.99 9.38 36.14
N GLU A 262 -50.85 9.89 37.36
CA GLU A 262 -49.58 10.47 37.85
C GLU A 262 -48.52 9.37 38.06
N SER A 263 -48.89 8.17 38.52
CA SER A 263 -47.96 7.04 38.60
C SER A 263 -47.43 6.62 37.21
N ASP A 264 -48.31 6.57 36.20
CA ASP A 264 -47.96 6.26 34.81
C ASP A 264 -47.17 7.41 34.16
N ARG A 265 -47.40 8.65 34.58
CA ARG A 265 -46.57 9.80 34.17
C ARG A 265 -45.15 9.67 34.74
N ILE A 266 -45.01 9.39 36.03
CA ILE A 266 -43.71 9.17 36.69
C ILE A 266 -42.98 7.98 36.07
N ALA A 267 -43.68 6.89 35.76
CA ALA A 267 -43.12 5.74 35.06
C ALA A 267 -42.63 6.10 33.64
N ARG A 268 -43.45 6.81 32.86
CA ARG A 268 -43.05 7.32 31.52
C ARG A 268 -41.88 8.30 31.59
N GLU A 269 -41.80 9.15 32.61
CA GLU A 269 -40.68 10.09 32.78
C GLU A 269 -39.38 9.36 33.15
N ARG A 270 -39.45 8.34 34.01
CA ARG A 270 -38.29 7.47 34.31
C ARG A 270 -37.79 6.73 33.07
N LEU A 271 -38.69 6.06 32.34
CA LEU A 271 -38.34 5.35 31.11
C LEU A 271 -37.81 6.29 30.01
N SER A 272 -38.36 7.51 29.91
CA SER A 272 -37.84 8.55 29.02
C SER A 272 -36.42 8.99 29.39
N LYS A 273 -36.14 9.18 30.69
CA LYS A 273 -34.79 9.48 31.21
C LYS A 273 -33.82 8.33 30.94
N GLU A 274 -34.21 7.09 31.21
CA GLU A 274 -33.39 5.90 30.90
C GLU A 274 -33.10 5.79 29.40
N LEU A 275 -34.09 5.97 28.52
CA LEU A 275 -33.90 5.99 27.06
C LEU A 275 -32.99 7.14 26.59
N SER A 276 -33.06 8.31 27.24
CA SER A 276 -32.19 9.45 26.94
C SER A 276 -30.72 9.25 27.36
N VAL A 277 -30.45 8.39 28.34
CA VAL A 277 -29.10 7.97 28.75
C VAL A 277 -28.59 6.79 27.92
N LEU A 278 -29.47 5.83 27.60
CA LEU A 278 -29.13 4.64 26.80
C LEU A 278 -28.88 4.97 25.33
N ARG A 279 -29.59 5.95 24.72
CA ARG A 279 -29.37 6.34 23.32
C ARG A 279 -27.93 6.80 23.04
N PRO A 280 -27.34 7.78 23.76
CA PRO A 280 -25.94 8.17 23.59
C PRO A 280 -24.96 7.01 23.85
N SER A 281 -25.27 6.11 24.79
CA SER A 281 -24.44 4.92 25.03
C SER A 281 -24.47 3.95 23.85
N SER A 282 -25.65 3.71 23.27
CA SER A 282 -25.80 2.86 22.08
C SER A 282 -25.17 3.49 20.84
N GLN A 283 -25.22 4.81 20.69
CA GLN A 283 -24.60 5.51 19.57
C GLN A 283 -23.07 5.40 19.63
N ARG A 284 -22.47 5.66 20.81
CA ARG A 284 -21.02 5.46 21.04
C ARG A 284 -20.57 4.02 20.81
N LEU A 285 -21.42 3.03 21.08
CA LEU A 285 -21.11 1.63 20.82
C LEU A 285 -21.02 1.36 19.31
N VAL A 286 -21.91 1.94 18.50
CA VAL A 286 -21.83 1.88 17.03
C VAL A 286 -20.62 2.63 16.51
N GLU A 287 -20.34 3.85 17.01
CA GLU A 287 -19.15 4.64 16.65
C GLU A 287 -17.86 3.85 16.91
N VAL A 288 -17.70 3.25 18.10
CA VAL A 288 -16.54 2.39 18.43
C VAL A 288 -16.51 1.09 17.63
N GLU A 289 -17.66 0.50 17.29
CA GLU A 289 -17.69 -0.66 16.39
C GLU A 289 -17.19 -0.32 14.99
N ASP A 290 -17.53 0.86 14.46
CA ASP A 290 -17.09 1.31 13.14
C ASP A 290 -15.60 1.70 13.14
N GLU A 291 -15.11 2.39 14.18
CA GLU A 291 -13.66 2.56 14.41
C GLU A 291 -12.92 1.21 14.45
N LEU A 292 -13.49 0.19 15.09
CA LEU A 292 -12.89 -1.16 15.15
C LEU A 292 -12.90 -1.84 13.77
N LYS A 293 -13.94 -1.64 12.95
CA LYS A 293 -13.99 -2.11 11.55
C LYS A 293 -12.93 -1.41 10.70
N GLU A 294 -12.74 -0.10 10.84
CA GLU A 294 -11.68 0.67 10.17
C GLU A 294 -10.29 0.20 10.60
N LEU A 295 -10.00 0.16 11.90
CA LEU A 295 -8.72 -0.33 12.43
C LEU A 295 -8.42 -1.76 11.98
N LYS A 296 -9.45 -2.62 11.85
CA LYS A 296 -9.31 -3.99 11.33
C LYS A 296 -8.96 -4.03 9.84
N THR A 297 -9.58 -3.18 9.01
CA THR A 297 -9.22 -3.09 7.58
C THR A 297 -7.85 -2.46 7.37
N ALA A 298 -7.50 -1.43 8.16
CA ALA A 298 -6.17 -0.84 8.20
C ALA A 298 -5.09 -1.85 8.63
N ASN A 299 -5.38 -2.70 9.63
CA ASN A 299 -4.49 -3.78 10.06
C ASN A 299 -4.29 -4.83 8.95
N ILE A 300 -5.35 -5.23 8.25
CA ILE A 300 -5.26 -6.12 7.07
C ILE A 300 -4.42 -5.47 5.95
N ALA A 301 -4.57 -4.16 5.71
CA ALA A 301 -3.77 -3.43 4.74
C ALA A 301 -2.28 -3.34 5.16
N LEU A 302 -1.99 -3.11 6.44
CA LEU A 302 -0.63 -3.12 7.00
C LEU A 302 0.00 -4.51 6.95
N SER A 303 -0.76 -5.58 7.25
CA SER A 303 -0.30 -6.97 7.09
C SER A 303 0.03 -7.31 5.64
N ARG A 304 -0.78 -6.87 4.68
CA ARG A 304 -0.47 -6.99 3.25
C ARG A 304 0.80 -6.22 2.87
N LYS A 305 0.97 -4.98 3.36
CA LYS A 305 2.20 -4.20 3.15
C LYS A 305 3.43 -4.90 3.75
N ALA A 306 3.34 -5.42 4.97
CA ALA A 306 4.40 -6.20 5.61
C ALA A 306 4.78 -7.41 4.75
N ASN A 307 3.81 -8.21 4.28
CA ASN A 307 4.07 -9.35 3.40
C ASN A 307 4.76 -8.94 2.08
N THR A 308 4.46 -7.75 1.53
CA THR A 308 5.19 -7.23 0.36
C THR A 308 6.62 -6.78 0.70
N VAL A 309 6.85 -6.17 1.88
CA VAL A 309 8.20 -5.83 2.36
C VAL A 309 9.04 -7.09 2.57
N ASP A 310 8.48 -8.12 3.19
CA ASP A 310 9.07 -9.46 3.34
C ASP A 310 9.50 -10.07 1.99
N HIS A 311 8.67 -9.91 0.96
CA HIS A 311 8.97 -10.37 -0.39
C HIS A 311 10.09 -9.54 -1.06
N TYR A 312 10.07 -8.22 -0.90
CA TYR A 312 11.15 -7.36 -1.39
C TYR A 312 12.47 -7.62 -0.66
N GLN A 313 12.46 -7.84 0.66
CA GLN A 313 13.63 -8.23 1.44
C GLN A 313 14.22 -9.54 0.92
N LYS A 314 13.41 -10.59 0.77
CA LYS A 314 13.86 -11.88 0.19
C LYS A 314 14.43 -11.73 -1.22
N LYS A 315 13.89 -10.81 -2.03
CA LYS A 315 14.44 -10.50 -3.36
C LYS A 315 15.80 -9.77 -3.26
N VAL A 316 15.95 -8.84 -2.34
CA VAL A 316 17.23 -8.14 -2.08
C VAL A 316 18.28 -9.10 -1.52
N GLU A 317 17.91 -9.98 -0.58
CA GLU A 317 18.79 -11.05 -0.06
C GLU A 317 19.26 -11.98 -1.18
N HIS A 318 18.36 -12.38 -2.09
CA HIS A 318 18.73 -13.17 -3.27
C HIS A 318 19.65 -12.41 -4.24
N MET A 319 19.38 -11.13 -4.51
CA MET A 319 20.26 -10.29 -5.34
C MET A 319 21.65 -10.13 -4.71
N ALA A 320 21.73 -9.91 -3.39
CA ALA A 320 23.00 -9.81 -2.67
C ALA A 320 23.79 -11.14 -2.63
N LEU A 321 23.15 -12.30 -2.79
CA LEU A 321 23.82 -13.57 -3.02
C LEU A 321 24.37 -13.64 -4.46
N VAL A 322 23.57 -13.30 -5.46
CA VAL A 322 24.01 -13.26 -6.88
C VAL A 322 25.13 -12.24 -7.10
N GLU A 323 25.15 -11.12 -6.39
CA GLU A 323 26.23 -10.14 -6.40
C GLU A 323 27.53 -10.72 -5.82
N LYS A 324 27.46 -11.46 -4.71
CA LYS A 324 28.63 -12.17 -4.13
C LYS A 324 29.15 -13.30 -5.02
N GLU A 325 28.26 -14.01 -5.70
CA GLU A 325 28.65 -14.98 -6.73
C GLU A 325 29.34 -14.28 -7.90
N ASN A 326 28.87 -13.10 -8.32
CA ASN A 326 29.53 -12.29 -9.34
C ASN A 326 30.89 -11.73 -8.90
N THR A 327 31.09 -11.32 -7.64
CA THR A 327 32.43 -10.90 -7.17
C THR A 327 33.39 -12.08 -7.10
N ALA A 328 32.96 -13.23 -6.55
CA ALA A 328 33.77 -14.44 -6.52
C ALA A 328 34.15 -14.94 -7.93
N LEU A 329 33.24 -14.83 -8.90
CA LEU A 329 33.55 -15.15 -10.32
C LEU A 329 34.54 -14.16 -10.94
N ARG A 330 34.51 -12.87 -10.57
CA ARG A 330 35.51 -11.88 -11.01
C ARG A 330 36.88 -12.16 -10.39
N GLU A 331 36.95 -12.43 -9.09
CA GLU A 331 38.18 -12.84 -8.39
C GLU A 331 38.78 -14.12 -9.02
N MET A 332 37.92 -15.08 -9.41
CA MET A 332 38.35 -16.28 -10.15
C MET A 332 38.87 -15.95 -11.55
N ILE A 333 38.26 -15.00 -12.27
CA ILE A 333 38.75 -14.53 -13.58
C ILE A 333 40.10 -13.81 -13.42
N ASP A 334 40.26 -12.94 -12.42
CA ASP A 334 41.50 -12.18 -12.20
C ASP A 334 42.67 -13.08 -11.78
N THR A 335 42.41 -14.08 -10.94
CA THR A 335 43.42 -15.11 -10.61
C THR A 335 43.78 -15.99 -11.80
N LEU A 336 42.82 -16.38 -12.65
CA LEU A 336 43.11 -17.08 -13.90
C LEU A 336 43.91 -16.22 -14.89
N GLN A 337 43.63 -14.91 -14.99
CA GLN A 337 44.43 -13.98 -15.80
C GLN A 337 45.84 -13.76 -15.23
N GLY A 338 46.00 -13.76 -13.91
CA GLY A 338 47.32 -13.75 -13.25
C GLY A 338 48.12 -14.99 -13.62
N ASN A 339 47.53 -16.17 -13.41
CA ASN A 339 48.14 -17.45 -13.77
C ASN A 339 48.52 -17.51 -15.26
N GLN A 340 47.66 -17.01 -16.18
CA GLN A 340 47.98 -16.96 -17.61
C GLN A 340 49.21 -16.07 -17.88
N LYS A 341 49.29 -14.87 -17.29
CA LYS A 341 50.45 -13.98 -17.44
C LYS A 341 51.74 -14.62 -16.92
N ASP A 342 51.67 -15.43 -15.86
CA ASP A 342 52.83 -16.16 -15.33
C ASP A 342 53.20 -17.38 -16.19
N PHE A 343 52.23 -18.08 -16.78
CA PHE A 343 52.52 -19.09 -17.81
C PHE A 343 53.16 -18.46 -19.05
N ASP A 344 52.68 -17.30 -19.50
CA ASP A 344 53.22 -16.58 -20.65
C ASP A 344 54.67 -16.13 -20.37
N ARG A 345 54.95 -15.57 -19.17
CA ARG A 345 56.31 -15.23 -18.70
C ARG A 345 57.26 -16.43 -18.72
N VAL A 346 56.85 -17.55 -18.11
CA VAL A 346 57.66 -18.78 -18.05
C VAL A 346 57.87 -19.38 -19.45
N TYR A 347 56.87 -19.28 -20.35
CA TYR A 347 57.02 -19.68 -21.74
C TYR A 347 58.05 -18.80 -22.47
N ASP A 348 57.98 -17.48 -22.28
CA ASP A 348 58.91 -16.51 -22.83
C ASP A 348 60.36 -16.75 -22.36
N GLU A 349 60.56 -17.00 -21.07
CA GLU A 349 61.87 -17.41 -20.52
C GLU A 349 62.34 -18.74 -21.11
N ASN A 350 61.44 -19.73 -21.26
CA ASN A 350 61.77 -21.01 -21.85
C ASN A 350 62.15 -20.90 -23.34
N THR A 351 61.53 -20.00 -24.11
CA THR A 351 61.95 -19.73 -25.50
C THR A 351 63.30 -19.01 -25.58
N LYS A 352 63.58 -18.05 -24.67
CA LYS A 352 64.88 -17.38 -24.55
C LYS A 352 65.99 -18.39 -24.22
N ILE A 353 65.74 -19.30 -23.26
CA ILE A 353 66.67 -20.39 -22.91
C ILE A 353 66.88 -21.37 -24.08
N LYS A 354 65.83 -21.71 -24.83
CA LYS A 354 65.96 -22.52 -26.06
C LYS A 354 66.78 -21.81 -27.15
N ALA A 355 66.65 -20.49 -27.29
CA ALA A 355 67.42 -19.70 -28.23
C ALA A 355 68.91 -19.66 -27.87
N THR A 356 69.26 -19.35 -26.61
CA THR A 356 70.66 -19.35 -26.16
C THR A 356 71.28 -20.75 -26.20
N LEU A 357 70.54 -21.80 -25.85
CA LEU A 357 70.99 -23.18 -26.00
C LEU A 357 71.29 -23.54 -27.45
N LYS A 358 70.47 -23.07 -28.42
CA LYS A 358 70.73 -23.24 -29.85
C LYS A 358 71.98 -22.46 -30.32
N GLU A 359 72.22 -21.25 -29.80
CA GLU A 359 73.47 -20.54 -30.05
C GLU A 359 74.69 -21.28 -29.48
N TYR A 360 74.60 -21.82 -28.26
CA TYR A 360 75.66 -22.64 -27.67
C TYR A 360 75.93 -23.89 -28.51
N GLN A 361 74.90 -24.57 -29.02
CA GLN A 361 75.06 -25.69 -29.96
C GLN A 361 75.76 -25.28 -31.26
N GLN A 362 75.42 -24.13 -31.83
CA GLN A 362 76.07 -23.60 -33.04
C GLN A 362 77.55 -23.25 -32.78
N ARG A 363 77.86 -22.60 -31.65
CA ARG A 363 79.25 -22.31 -31.25
C ARG A 363 80.03 -23.60 -31.01
N PHE A 364 79.46 -24.56 -30.28
CA PHE A 364 80.07 -25.87 -30.05
C PHE A 364 80.40 -26.58 -31.38
N HIS A 365 79.46 -26.61 -32.32
CA HIS A 365 79.69 -27.20 -33.64
C HIS A 365 80.80 -26.47 -34.44
N SER A 366 80.92 -25.15 -34.32
CA SER A 366 82.05 -24.41 -34.91
C SER A 366 83.41 -24.74 -34.25
N TYR A 367 83.41 -25.04 -32.95
CA TYR A 367 84.60 -25.53 -32.24
C TYR A 367 84.93 -26.99 -32.61
N GLU A 368 83.95 -27.86 -32.84
CA GLU A 368 84.17 -29.21 -33.39
C GLU A 368 84.80 -29.14 -34.78
N LEU A 369 84.26 -28.29 -35.68
CA LEU A 369 84.79 -28.12 -37.03
C LEU A 369 86.24 -27.60 -37.01
N THR A 370 86.51 -26.52 -36.29
CA THR A 370 87.87 -25.95 -36.19
C THR A 370 88.84 -26.89 -35.48
N TYR A 371 88.39 -27.73 -34.53
CA TYR A 371 89.21 -28.80 -33.94
C TYR A 371 89.57 -29.88 -34.98
N VAL A 372 88.64 -30.28 -35.84
CA VAL A 372 88.90 -31.22 -36.95
C VAL A 372 89.85 -30.60 -38.00
N GLU A 373 89.70 -29.32 -38.32
CA GLU A 373 90.62 -28.58 -39.20
C GLU A 373 92.03 -28.51 -38.60
N LEU A 374 92.17 -28.14 -37.33
CA LEU A 374 93.46 -28.14 -36.63
C LEU A 374 94.04 -29.55 -36.50
N SER A 375 93.21 -30.58 -36.33
CA SER A 375 93.66 -31.99 -36.29
C SER A 375 94.19 -32.47 -37.65
N THR A 376 93.56 -32.07 -38.76
CA THR A 376 94.02 -32.41 -40.12
C THR A 376 95.26 -31.60 -40.51
N GLN A 377 95.33 -30.31 -40.16
CA GLN A 377 96.55 -29.49 -40.31
C GLN A 377 97.72 -30.07 -39.51
N LYS A 378 97.49 -30.48 -38.24
CA LYS A 378 98.50 -31.12 -37.39
C LYS A 378 99.04 -32.40 -38.03
N LYS A 379 98.15 -33.29 -38.49
CA LYS A 379 98.56 -34.52 -39.22
C LYS A 379 99.37 -34.21 -40.47
N HIS A 380 98.98 -33.20 -41.24
CA HIS A 380 99.72 -32.80 -42.44
C HIS A 380 101.13 -32.28 -42.10
N ILE A 381 101.29 -31.53 -41.00
CA ILE A 381 102.61 -31.10 -40.51
C ILE A 381 103.43 -32.28 -39.97
N GLU A 382 102.79 -33.24 -39.28
CA GLU A 382 103.44 -34.49 -38.84
C GLU A 382 103.92 -35.35 -40.03
N GLU A 383 103.14 -35.42 -41.11
CA GLU A 383 103.53 -36.06 -42.37
C GLU A 383 104.69 -35.32 -43.07
N GLN A 384 104.67 -33.98 -43.10
CA GLN A 384 105.76 -33.17 -43.65
C GLN A 384 107.06 -33.31 -42.84
N LEU A 385 106.96 -33.32 -41.51
CA LEU A 385 108.09 -33.56 -40.60
C LEU A 385 108.67 -34.96 -40.84
N ARG A 386 107.83 -35.99 -40.85
CA ARG A 386 108.27 -37.36 -41.16
C ARG A 386 108.97 -37.45 -42.53
N LEU A 387 108.44 -36.82 -43.57
CA LEU A 387 109.08 -36.78 -44.89
C LEU A 387 110.45 -36.08 -44.85
N ARG A 388 110.62 -35.06 -43.99
CA ARG A 388 111.91 -34.39 -43.75
C ARG A 388 112.86 -35.26 -42.95
N ASP A 389 112.39 -35.99 -41.94
CA ASP A 389 113.18 -36.94 -41.17
C ASP A 389 113.64 -38.12 -42.03
N ASP A 390 112.77 -38.69 -42.88
CA ASP A 390 113.11 -39.70 -43.87
C ASP A 390 114.17 -39.17 -44.86
N GLN A 391 114.05 -37.90 -45.31
CA GLN A 391 115.06 -37.24 -46.16
C GLN A 391 116.40 -37.02 -45.44
N LEU A 392 116.38 -36.61 -44.16
CA LEU A 392 117.57 -36.49 -43.32
C LEU A 392 118.21 -37.86 -43.04
N GLN A 393 117.42 -38.92 -42.88
CA GLN A 393 117.92 -40.29 -42.73
C GLN A 393 118.61 -40.77 -44.00
N VAL A 394 118.05 -40.50 -45.19
CA VAL A 394 118.71 -40.82 -46.47
C VAL A 394 120.00 -40.01 -46.66
N LEU A 395 119.99 -38.71 -46.33
CA LEU A 395 121.18 -37.86 -46.44
C LEU A 395 122.27 -38.24 -45.43
N THR A 396 121.92 -38.60 -44.19
CA THR A 396 122.89 -39.07 -43.18
C THR A 396 123.37 -40.49 -43.45
N ALA A 397 122.54 -41.39 -43.97
CA ALA A 397 122.97 -42.71 -44.43
C ALA A 397 123.94 -42.59 -45.62
N ARG A 398 123.68 -41.65 -46.55
CA ARG A 398 124.64 -41.29 -47.60
C ARG A 398 125.91 -40.68 -47.01
N GLN A 399 125.81 -39.74 -46.07
CA GLN A 399 126.99 -39.15 -45.43
C GLN A 399 127.84 -40.23 -44.75
N GLN A 400 127.24 -41.18 -44.02
CA GLN A 400 127.95 -42.30 -43.40
C GLN A 400 128.55 -43.28 -44.42
N HIS A 401 127.96 -43.41 -45.62
CA HIS A 401 128.54 -44.18 -46.71
C HIS A 401 129.77 -43.45 -47.29
N ASP A 402 129.61 -42.16 -47.58
CA ASP A 402 130.65 -41.31 -48.16
C ASP A 402 131.80 -41.09 -47.14
N GLU A 403 131.51 -41.06 -45.84
CA GLU A 403 132.46 -41.07 -44.71
C GLU A 403 133.22 -42.40 -44.61
N LYS A 404 132.54 -43.56 -44.67
CA LYS A 404 133.20 -44.87 -44.73
C LYS A 404 134.06 -45.05 -45.99
N PHE A 405 133.67 -44.44 -47.10
CA PHE A 405 134.47 -44.41 -48.33
C PHE A 405 135.70 -43.51 -48.18
N ILE A 406 135.56 -42.36 -47.51
CA ILE A 406 136.69 -41.50 -47.12
C ILE A 406 137.63 -42.24 -46.14
N ASP A 407 137.12 -42.98 -45.16
CA ASP A 407 137.93 -43.79 -44.25
C ASP A 407 138.70 -44.89 -45.02
N GLN A 408 138.07 -45.55 -45.99
CA GLN A 408 138.75 -46.52 -46.87
C GLN A 408 139.85 -45.86 -47.72
N LEU A 409 139.63 -44.64 -48.24
CA LEU A 409 140.66 -43.87 -48.93
C LEU A 409 141.78 -43.42 -47.98
N GLN A 410 141.46 -43.03 -46.74
CA GLN A 410 142.46 -42.71 -45.73
C GLN A 410 143.23 -43.94 -45.24
N GLU A 411 142.63 -45.13 -45.24
CA GLU A 411 143.30 -46.39 -44.94
C GLU A 411 144.22 -46.82 -46.10
N GLN A 412 143.81 -46.59 -47.35
CA GLN A 412 144.69 -46.71 -48.53
C GLN A 412 145.87 -45.73 -48.45
N ILE A 413 145.65 -44.48 -48.03
CA ILE A 413 146.74 -43.50 -47.80
C ILE A 413 147.65 -43.92 -46.63
N LYS A 414 147.09 -44.44 -45.52
CA LYS A 414 147.87 -44.98 -44.38
C LYS A 414 148.72 -46.19 -44.78
N THR A 415 148.29 -46.98 -45.76
CA THR A 415 149.08 -48.07 -46.35
C THR A 415 149.97 -47.60 -47.53
N GLY A 416 149.98 -46.30 -47.84
CA GLY A 416 150.49 -45.74 -49.10
C GLY A 416 151.26 -44.40 -48.99
N ASN A 417 152.20 -44.30 -48.05
CA ASN A 417 153.41 -43.45 -48.07
C ASN A 417 153.28 -41.90 -48.30
N LEU A 418 153.61 -41.15 -47.22
CA LEU A 418 154.22 -39.78 -47.17
C LEU A 418 153.35 -38.49 -47.34
N ALA A 419 153.49 -37.62 -46.33
CA ALA A 419 153.40 -36.13 -46.33
C ALA A 419 152.04 -35.43 -46.60
N GLU A 420 151.71 -34.22 -46.08
CA GLU A 420 152.25 -33.42 -44.95
C GLU A 420 151.23 -32.35 -44.43
N THR A 421 150.80 -32.45 -43.16
CA THR A 421 150.34 -31.33 -42.28
C THR A 421 149.19 -30.37 -42.77
N PRO A 422 148.87 -29.18 -42.18
CA PRO A 422 147.68 -29.06 -41.32
C PRO A 422 146.75 -27.82 -41.54
N ASP A 423 145.58 -27.77 -40.85
CA ASP A 423 145.18 -26.76 -39.81
C ASP A 423 143.63 -26.77 -39.53
N SER A 424 143.14 -25.93 -38.60
CA SER A 424 141.76 -25.81 -38.04
C SER A 424 140.91 -24.72 -38.78
N PRO A 425 139.77 -24.07 -38.32
CA PRO A 425 139.24 -23.87 -36.95
C PRO A 425 137.69 -23.68 -36.67
N ILE A 426 137.27 -23.86 -35.40
CA ILE A 426 136.44 -22.95 -34.52
C ILE A 426 134.92 -22.60 -34.78
N ARG A 427 134.03 -23.16 -33.91
CA ARG A 427 133.15 -22.51 -32.87
C ARG A 427 132.05 -21.44 -33.16
N LYS A 428 130.85 -21.64 -32.57
CA LYS A 428 130.00 -20.73 -31.69
C LYS A 428 128.57 -21.32 -31.53
N GLN A 429 127.83 -21.36 -30.40
CA GLN A 429 127.89 -20.86 -28.99
C GLN A 429 127.08 -19.58 -28.65
N GLY A 430 126.07 -19.72 -27.76
CA GLY A 430 125.30 -18.65 -27.08
C GLY A 430 123.88 -18.42 -27.65
N GLY A 431 122.85 -18.05 -26.87
CA GLY A 431 122.71 -17.94 -25.40
C GLY A 431 121.44 -17.15 -25.00
N LEU A 432 120.71 -17.59 -23.97
CA LEU A 432 119.56 -16.87 -23.38
C LEU A 432 120.01 -15.93 -22.24
N ASN A 433 119.16 -14.98 -21.83
CA ASN A 433 119.41 -14.09 -20.69
C ASN A 433 118.15 -13.94 -19.82
N LEU A 434 118.33 -13.62 -18.52
CA LEU A 434 117.33 -13.85 -17.45
C LEU A 434 116.76 -12.54 -16.86
N GLU A 435 116.82 -11.43 -17.60
CA GLU A 435 116.44 -10.09 -17.08
C GLU A 435 114.93 -9.80 -17.25
N GLU A 436 114.32 -10.33 -18.31
CA GLU A 436 112.96 -9.98 -18.77
C GLU A 436 111.83 -10.60 -17.93
N GLU A 437 112.15 -11.55 -17.04
CA GLU A 437 111.21 -12.22 -16.14
C GLU A 437 111.07 -11.50 -14.77
N LEU A 438 111.94 -10.51 -14.49
CA LEU A 438 112.06 -9.87 -13.16
C LEU A 438 111.28 -8.55 -13.01
N GLU A 439 110.82 -7.93 -14.09
CA GLU A 439 110.00 -6.69 -14.02
C GLU A 439 108.50 -6.94 -13.76
N GLN A 440 108.00 -8.18 -13.85
CA GLN A 440 106.55 -8.47 -13.78
C GLN A 440 105.97 -8.65 -12.36
N SER A 441 106.79 -8.64 -11.30
CA SER A 441 106.37 -9.13 -9.97
C SER A 441 106.32 -8.09 -8.84
N GLN A 442 106.22 -6.78 -9.14
CA GLN A 442 106.34 -5.74 -8.10
C GLN A 442 105.41 -4.53 -8.26
N ASP A 443 104.09 -4.73 -8.14
CA ASP A 443 103.17 -3.62 -7.80
C ASP A 443 101.86 -4.11 -7.11
N PRO A 444 101.57 -3.70 -5.85
CA PRO A 444 100.35 -4.09 -5.15
C PRO A 444 99.22 -3.04 -5.26
N THR A 445 97.96 -3.51 -5.15
CA THR A 445 96.71 -2.73 -4.93
C THR A 445 95.96 -2.02 -6.10
N PRO A 446 96.09 -2.33 -7.40
CA PRO A 446 95.12 -1.85 -8.39
C PRO A 446 93.71 -2.42 -8.17
N ASN A 447 93.61 -3.67 -7.68
CA ASN A 447 92.36 -4.42 -7.57
C ASN A 447 91.36 -3.82 -6.57
N LEU A 448 91.83 -3.41 -5.38
CA LEU A 448 91.00 -2.78 -4.34
C LEU A 448 90.42 -1.43 -4.79
N LEU A 449 91.16 -0.67 -5.60
CA LEU A 449 90.71 0.64 -6.10
C LEU A 449 89.66 0.46 -7.21
N LEU A 450 89.82 -0.55 -8.08
CA LEU A 450 88.80 -0.98 -9.04
C LEU A 450 87.54 -1.53 -8.34
N GLU A 451 87.70 -2.27 -7.24
CA GLU A 451 86.57 -2.81 -6.48
C GLU A 451 85.81 -1.72 -5.71
N VAL A 452 86.49 -0.74 -5.09
CA VAL A 452 85.84 0.44 -4.50
C VAL A 452 85.17 1.32 -5.57
N SER A 453 85.77 1.44 -6.77
CA SER A 453 85.16 2.12 -7.91
C SER A 453 83.87 1.42 -8.36
N ARG A 454 83.94 0.09 -8.54
CA ARG A 454 82.78 -0.76 -8.87
C ARG A 454 81.69 -0.65 -7.80
N LEU A 455 82.01 -0.82 -6.52
CA LEU A 455 81.02 -0.77 -5.43
C LEU A 455 80.39 0.63 -5.28
N LYS A 456 81.10 1.70 -5.61
CA LYS A 456 80.51 3.05 -5.73
C LYS A 456 79.56 3.16 -6.93
N ALA A 457 79.97 2.67 -8.10
CA ALA A 457 79.11 2.66 -9.30
C ALA A 457 77.86 1.80 -9.08
N GLU A 458 77.99 0.66 -8.39
CA GLU A 458 76.92 -0.27 -8.04
C GLU A 458 75.94 0.36 -7.02
N ASN A 459 76.44 1.04 -5.98
CA ASN A 459 75.60 1.84 -5.08
C ASN A 459 74.88 3.00 -5.79
N GLN A 460 75.57 3.69 -6.71
CA GLN A 460 74.99 4.79 -7.47
C GLN A 460 73.93 4.30 -8.47
N ALA A 461 74.13 3.13 -9.07
CA ALA A 461 73.17 2.44 -9.92
C ALA A 461 71.95 1.94 -9.13
N LEU A 462 72.14 1.35 -7.94
CA LEU A 462 71.02 0.92 -7.09
C LEU A 462 70.16 2.11 -6.62
N LYS A 463 70.80 3.22 -6.23
CA LYS A 463 70.07 4.47 -5.92
C LYS A 463 69.37 5.07 -7.14
N SER A 464 69.97 5.04 -8.33
CA SER A 464 69.30 5.56 -9.54
C SER A 464 68.19 4.64 -10.05
N TYR A 465 68.28 3.32 -9.86
CA TYR A 465 67.21 2.38 -10.24
C TYR A 465 65.98 2.55 -9.33
N SER A 466 66.16 2.51 -8.01
CA SER A 466 65.04 2.55 -7.06
C SER A 466 64.33 3.90 -7.02
N THR A 467 65.07 5.01 -7.16
CA THR A 467 64.48 6.36 -7.21
C THR A 467 64.04 6.72 -8.63
N GLY A 468 64.65 6.12 -9.65
CA GLY A 468 64.31 6.34 -11.06
C GLY A 468 63.00 5.70 -11.47
N THR A 469 62.72 4.45 -11.05
CA THR A 469 61.43 3.80 -11.34
C THR A 469 60.27 4.49 -10.63
N THR A 470 60.45 4.87 -9.36
CA THR A 470 59.42 5.58 -8.58
C THR A 470 59.18 7.00 -9.07
N ASN A 471 60.22 7.75 -9.47
CA ASN A 471 60.02 9.03 -10.16
C ASN A 471 59.37 8.85 -11.54
N ALA A 472 59.72 7.80 -12.30
CA ALA A 472 59.10 7.55 -13.60
C ALA A 472 57.60 7.23 -13.49
N THR A 473 57.18 6.42 -12.51
CA THR A 473 55.75 6.19 -12.25
C THR A 473 55.07 7.48 -11.80
N LEU A 474 55.65 8.24 -10.86
CA LEU A 474 55.08 9.52 -10.42
C LEU A 474 54.97 10.56 -11.54
N HIS A 475 55.88 10.57 -12.51
CA HIS A 475 55.77 11.42 -13.70
C HIS A 475 54.66 10.94 -14.65
N ILE A 476 54.49 9.63 -14.85
CA ILE A 476 53.38 9.06 -15.65
C ILE A 476 52.04 9.39 -14.99
N ASP A 477 51.91 9.12 -13.68
CA ASP A 477 50.70 9.40 -12.89
C ASP A 477 50.36 10.90 -12.91
N LEU A 478 51.37 11.78 -12.84
CA LEU A 478 51.20 13.23 -12.93
C LEU A 478 50.75 13.67 -14.34
N GLU A 479 51.37 13.15 -15.41
CA GLU A 479 50.91 13.44 -16.78
C GLU A 479 49.48 12.91 -17.03
N GLU A 480 49.12 11.75 -16.47
CA GLU A 480 47.75 11.22 -16.56
C GLU A 480 46.76 12.08 -15.77
N ALA A 481 47.11 12.52 -14.57
CA ALA A 481 46.33 13.49 -13.81
C ALA A 481 46.17 14.83 -14.56
N GLU A 482 47.22 15.33 -15.23
CA GLU A 482 47.14 16.52 -16.08
C GLU A 482 46.27 16.30 -17.33
N ARG A 483 46.34 15.13 -17.97
CA ARG A 483 45.44 14.75 -19.08
C ARG A 483 43.98 14.69 -18.64
N VAL A 484 43.70 14.13 -17.46
CA VAL A 484 42.34 14.09 -16.87
C VAL A 484 41.87 15.50 -16.52
N LYS A 485 42.70 16.30 -15.86
CA LYS A 485 42.43 17.72 -15.54
C LYS A 485 42.13 18.53 -16.80
N LYS A 486 42.90 18.35 -17.88
CA LYS A 486 42.66 19.02 -19.16
C LYS A 486 41.32 18.63 -19.78
N ARG A 487 40.98 17.32 -19.82
CA ARG A 487 39.66 16.84 -20.25
C ARG A 487 38.52 17.43 -19.42
N LEU A 488 38.69 17.57 -18.10
CA LEU A 488 37.69 18.18 -17.22
C LEU A 488 37.56 19.69 -17.46
N GLN A 489 38.66 20.39 -17.74
CA GLN A 489 38.64 21.81 -18.13
C GLN A 489 38.00 22.03 -19.52
N GLU A 490 38.28 21.13 -20.48
CA GLU A 490 37.65 21.12 -21.80
C GLU A 490 36.15 20.84 -21.67
N ASN A 491 35.74 19.81 -20.93
CA ASN A 491 34.32 19.51 -20.64
C ASN A 491 33.60 20.67 -19.92
N LEU A 492 34.27 21.36 -18.98
CA LEU A 492 33.69 22.51 -18.27
C LEU A 492 33.53 23.71 -19.22
N ARG A 493 34.52 23.97 -20.10
CA ARG A 493 34.41 24.98 -21.15
C ARG A 493 33.26 24.66 -22.11
N ASP A 494 33.20 23.42 -22.58
CA ASP A 494 32.10 22.92 -23.42
C ASP A 494 30.73 23.15 -22.78
N LEU A 495 30.63 22.92 -21.47
CA LEU A 495 29.40 23.11 -20.72
C LEU A 495 29.05 24.60 -20.55
N THR A 496 30.04 25.49 -20.37
CA THR A 496 29.80 26.95 -20.31
C THR A 496 29.52 27.57 -21.68
N GLU A 497 30.11 27.07 -22.76
CA GLU A 497 29.73 27.42 -24.14
C GLU A 497 28.30 26.94 -24.44
N LYS A 498 27.92 25.70 -24.07
CA LYS A 498 26.53 25.21 -24.17
C LYS A 498 25.55 26.04 -23.34
N HIS A 499 25.92 26.42 -22.11
CA HIS A 499 25.09 27.28 -21.26
C HIS A 499 24.91 28.68 -21.84
N THR A 500 25.97 29.32 -22.32
CA THR A 500 25.89 30.67 -22.91
C THR A 500 25.13 30.67 -24.25
N LEU A 501 25.30 29.64 -25.09
CA LEU A 501 24.50 29.45 -26.30
C LEU A 501 23.03 29.21 -25.98
N ALA A 502 22.70 28.36 -24.99
CA ALA A 502 21.32 28.13 -24.55
C ALA A 502 20.69 29.41 -23.95
N GLN A 503 21.47 30.23 -23.24
CA GLN A 503 21.04 31.51 -22.70
C GLN A 503 20.82 32.57 -23.79
N GLN A 504 21.62 32.56 -24.86
CA GLN A 504 21.41 33.37 -26.05
C GLN A 504 20.16 32.92 -26.82
N GLN A 505 19.97 31.60 -27.00
CA GLN A 505 18.76 31.03 -27.61
C GLN A 505 17.50 31.37 -26.80
N LEU A 506 17.56 31.31 -25.47
CA LEU A 506 16.50 31.81 -24.58
C LEU A 506 16.21 33.29 -24.85
N SER A 507 17.23 34.16 -24.93
CA SER A 507 17.02 35.59 -25.20
C SER A 507 16.37 35.87 -26.57
N ALA A 508 16.67 35.06 -27.59
CA ALA A 508 16.04 35.13 -28.90
C ALA A 508 14.57 34.64 -28.85
N ILE A 509 14.30 33.46 -28.28
CA ILE A 509 12.96 32.87 -28.21
C ILE A 509 12.02 33.70 -27.32
N ILE A 510 12.52 34.32 -26.25
CA ILE A 510 11.76 35.27 -25.44
C ILE A 510 11.25 36.45 -26.29
N SER A 511 12.00 36.87 -27.31
CA SER A 511 11.63 37.97 -28.20
C SER A 511 10.64 37.60 -29.32
N GLU A 512 10.39 36.32 -29.60
CA GLU A 512 9.69 35.89 -30.82
C GLU A 512 8.39 35.09 -30.55
N SER A 513 7.24 35.69 -30.89
CA SER A 513 5.87 35.15 -30.78
C SER A 513 5.37 34.84 -29.34
N ALA A 514 4.07 34.56 -29.18
CA ALA A 514 3.41 34.53 -27.86
C ALA A 514 2.98 33.12 -27.39
N ASP A 515 2.40 32.30 -28.27
CA ASP A 515 1.48 31.24 -27.82
C ASP A 515 2.13 29.86 -27.59
N GLU A 516 3.34 29.60 -28.10
CA GLU A 516 4.13 28.42 -27.73
C GLU A 516 4.84 28.57 -26.36
N LYS A 517 4.75 29.75 -25.73
CA LYS A 517 5.59 30.10 -24.58
C LYS A 517 5.35 29.26 -23.34
N GLU A 518 4.13 28.92 -22.97
CA GLU A 518 3.90 28.28 -21.67
C GLU A 518 4.48 26.85 -21.59
N ALA A 519 4.23 26.02 -22.61
CA ALA A 519 4.79 24.66 -22.67
C ALA A 519 6.33 24.66 -22.83
N THR A 520 6.89 25.62 -23.56
CA THR A 520 8.34 25.75 -23.74
C THR A 520 9.03 26.32 -22.50
N ILE A 521 8.42 27.28 -21.79
CA ILE A 521 8.87 27.80 -20.49
C ILE A 521 8.84 26.71 -19.42
N LEU A 522 7.79 25.90 -19.35
CA LEU A 522 7.74 24.76 -18.40
C LEU A 522 8.85 23.73 -18.69
N ARG A 523 9.09 23.41 -19.97
CA ARG A 523 10.13 22.45 -20.38
C ARG A 523 11.55 22.99 -20.13
N THR A 524 11.79 24.28 -20.39
CA THR A 524 13.09 24.93 -20.14
C THR A 524 13.34 25.18 -18.66
N ARG A 525 12.31 25.54 -17.87
CA ARG A 525 12.39 25.61 -16.40
C ARG A 525 12.73 24.26 -15.79
N LYS A 526 12.17 23.17 -16.32
CA LYS A 526 12.55 21.80 -15.91
C LYS A 526 14.03 21.51 -16.21
N LEU A 527 14.49 21.75 -17.44
CA LEU A 527 15.90 21.56 -17.83
C LEU A 527 16.86 22.43 -17.01
N TYR A 528 16.46 23.66 -16.64
CA TYR A 528 17.24 24.53 -15.77
C TYR A 528 17.35 23.98 -14.34
N LEU A 529 16.27 23.43 -13.79
CA LEU A 529 16.30 22.77 -12.47
C LEU A 529 17.17 21.51 -12.49
N GLU A 530 17.07 20.68 -13.53
CA GLU A 530 17.91 19.50 -13.73
C GLU A 530 19.40 19.88 -13.85
N ALA A 531 19.74 20.86 -14.69
CA ALA A 531 21.10 21.36 -14.83
C ALA A 531 21.65 22.02 -13.54
N ASN A 532 20.81 22.73 -12.77
CA ASN A 532 21.23 23.32 -11.49
C ASN A 532 21.42 22.24 -10.40
N GLN A 533 20.65 21.15 -10.44
CA GLN A 533 20.86 19.98 -9.59
C GLN A 533 22.17 19.24 -9.95
N GLU A 534 22.47 19.07 -11.24
CA GLU A 534 23.77 18.55 -11.69
C GLU A 534 24.95 19.46 -11.30
N LEU A 535 24.77 20.78 -11.39
CA LEU A 535 25.75 21.78 -10.96
C LEU A 535 25.97 21.77 -9.45
N SER A 536 24.93 21.50 -8.65
CA SER A 536 25.04 21.29 -7.21
C SER A 536 25.77 19.98 -6.88
N ASN A 537 25.37 18.87 -7.52
CA ASN A 537 25.99 17.55 -7.36
C ASN A 537 27.48 17.55 -7.74
N THR A 538 27.86 18.27 -8.79
CA THR A 538 29.27 18.41 -9.21
C THR A 538 30.06 19.32 -8.28
N LYS A 539 29.49 20.42 -7.77
CA LYS A 539 30.10 21.23 -6.69
C LYS A 539 30.36 20.40 -5.43
N CYS A 540 29.40 19.55 -5.04
CA CYS A 540 29.54 18.68 -3.87
C CYS A 540 30.72 17.71 -4.05
N LYS A 541 30.78 16.99 -5.17
CA LYS A 541 31.90 16.11 -5.52
C LYS A 541 33.24 16.83 -5.63
N LEU A 542 33.27 18.08 -6.09
CA LEU A 542 34.49 18.88 -6.14
C LEU A 542 34.96 19.25 -4.71
N ALA A 543 34.03 19.55 -3.80
CA ALA A 543 34.35 19.77 -2.39
C ALA A 543 34.86 18.50 -1.68
N GLU A 544 34.24 17.34 -1.95
CA GLU A 544 34.69 16.03 -1.47
C GLU A 544 36.13 15.73 -1.95
N LEU A 545 36.37 15.82 -3.27
CA LEU A 545 37.70 15.63 -3.86
C LEU A 545 38.74 16.63 -3.34
N SER A 546 38.33 17.86 -3.00
CA SER A 546 39.22 18.86 -2.40
C SER A 546 39.68 18.46 -1.00
N THR A 547 38.79 17.90 -0.17
CA THR A 547 39.16 17.34 1.14
C THR A 547 39.95 16.02 1.05
N ASP A 548 39.64 15.19 0.04
CA ASP A 548 40.39 13.96 -0.24
C ASP A 548 41.83 14.24 -0.74
N LEU A 549 42.03 15.39 -1.39
CA LEU A 549 43.33 15.87 -1.86
C LEU A 549 44.13 16.50 -0.71
N SER A 550 43.53 17.36 0.14
CA SER A 550 44.22 17.90 1.32
C SER A 550 44.54 16.83 2.38
N GLY A 551 43.75 15.75 2.45
CA GLY A 551 44.11 14.54 3.18
C GLY A 551 45.37 13.87 2.62
N ARG A 552 45.36 13.54 1.32
CA ARG A 552 46.51 12.90 0.66
C ARG A 552 47.77 13.76 0.69
N ASP A 553 47.69 15.08 0.57
CA ASP A 553 48.85 15.97 0.68
C ASP A 553 49.52 15.87 2.07
N ARG A 554 48.77 15.65 3.16
CA ARG A 554 49.36 15.37 4.49
C ARG A 554 50.09 14.04 4.53
N ASP A 555 49.48 12.98 4.01
CA ASP A 555 50.10 11.65 3.96
C ASP A 555 51.39 11.69 3.11
N LEU A 556 51.37 12.45 2.02
CA LEU A 556 52.50 12.69 1.12
C LEU A 556 53.60 13.54 1.79
N ILE A 557 53.24 14.53 2.61
CA ILE A 557 54.19 15.29 3.43
C ILE A 557 54.82 14.38 4.50
N SER A 558 54.01 13.65 5.28
CA SER A 558 54.49 12.73 6.32
C SER A 558 55.47 11.73 5.73
N THR A 559 55.04 10.94 4.73
CA THR A 559 55.86 9.89 4.12
C THR A 559 57.14 10.42 3.46
N LYS A 560 57.13 11.63 2.87
CA LYS A 560 58.36 12.30 2.41
C LYS A 560 59.29 12.65 3.57
N THR A 561 58.75 13.13 4.69
CA THR A 561 59.56 13.55 5.85
C THR A 561 60.08 12.36 6.65
N ASP A 562 59.33 11.27 6.74
CA ASP A 562 59.79 9.98 7.29
C ASP A 562 60.94 9.42 6.43
N LEU A 563 60.80 9.44 5.10
CA LEU A 563 61.83 8.97 4.17
C LEU A 563 63.08 9.87 4.15
N ALA A 564 62.92 11.18 4.36
CA ALA A 564 64.04 12.10 4.54
C ALA A 564 64.77 11.87 5.86
N ALA A 565 64.03 11.72 6.97
CA ALA A 565 64.56 11.49 8.31
C ALA A 565 65.41 10.20 8.39
N VAL A 566 65.02 9.13 7.68
CA VAL A 566 65.80 7.88 7.56
C VAL A 566 67.20 8.07 6.93
N ASN A 567 67.44 9.18 6.24
CA ASN A 567 68.70 9.47 5.53
C ASN A 567 69.54 10.61 6.15
N GLN A 568 69.19 11.09 7.35
CA GLN A 568 69.77 12.29 7.97
C GLN A 568 70.26 12.05 9.40
N GLU A 569 71.12 12.92 9.92
CA GLU A 569 71.58 12.87 11.31
C GLU A 569 70.42 13.14 12.28
N GLU A 570 70.46 12.55 13.48
CA GLU A 570 69.31 12.50 14.41
C GLU A 570 68.67 13.87 14.70
N ILE A 571 69.49 14.91 14.80
CA ILE A 571 69.05 16.29 15.08
C ILE A 571 68.28 16.88 13.88
N ASP A 572 68.78 16.71 12.66
CA ASP A 572 68.15 17.23 11.45
C ASP A 572 66.90 16.43 11.07
N ALA A 573 66.92 15.11 11.26
CA ALA A 573 65.75 14.25 11.16
C ALA A 573 64.61 14.72 12.09
N VAL A 574 64.93 15.00 13.36
CA VAL A 574 63.97 15.54 14.34
C VAL A 574 63.49 16.95 13.99
N ASN A 575 64.34 17.81 13.42
CA ASN A 575 63.94 19.15 12.99
C ASN A 575 63.00 19.10 11.76
N ASN A 576 63.27 18.22 10.79
CA ASN A 576 62.41 18.03 9.63
C ASN A 576 61.05 17.42 10.01
N LEU A 577 61.01 16.45 10.95
CA LEU A 577 59.77 15.93 11.50
C LEU A 577 58.95 16.99 12.26
N LYS A 578 59.59 17.91 12.99
CA LYS A 578 58.88 19.04 13.63
C LYS A 578 58.26 19.98 12.59
N ALA A 579 59.00 20.37 11.56
CA ALA A 579 58.47 21.23 10.50
C ALA A 579 57.32 20.56 9.73
N ALA A 580 57.41 19.25 9.49
CA ALA A 580 56.32 18.44 8.93
C ALA A 580 55.06 18.47 9.82
N HIS A 581 55.25 18.22 11.13
CA HIS A 581 54.16 18.27 12.11
C HIS A 581 53.55 19.67 12.22
N GLU A 582 54.33 20.74 12.11
CA GLU A 582 53.83 22.12 12.16
C GLU A 582 52.98 22.49 10.92
N LEU A 583 53.35 21.99 9.74
CA LEU A 583 52.53 22.07 8.52
C LEU A 583 51.25 21.21 8.61
N ILE A 584 51.33 20.02 9.20
CA ILE A 584 50.17 19.15 9.42
C ILE A 584 49.22 19.76 10.48
N SER A 585 49.74 20.31 11.57
CA SER A 585 48.96 21.02 12.59
C SER A 585 48.29 22.27 12.04
N SER A 586 49.04 23.17 11.40
CA SER A 586 48.48 24.42 10.87
C SER A 586 47.46 24.18 9.75
N SER A 587 47.63 23.14 8.92
CA SER A 587 46.59 22.74 7.98
C SER A 587 45.35 22.16 8.68
N LEU A 588 45.51 21.34 9.74
CA LEU A 588 44.38 20.80 10.52
C LEU A 588 43.61 21.90 11.26
N GLU A 589 44.29 22.92 11.76
CA GLU A 589 43.68 24.13 12.33
C GLU A 589 42.87 24.89 11.26
N ASN A 590 43.38 25.00 10.03
CA ASN A 590 42.63 25.59 8.92
C ASN A 590 41.39 24.76 8.53
N ASP A 591 41.47 23.43 8.50
CA ASP A 591 40.31 22.55 8.26
C ASP A 591 39.28 22.64 9.39
N LEU A 592 39.72 22.73 10.65
CA LEU A 592 38.85 22.97 11.80
C LEU A 592 38.16 24.34 11.73
N LEU A 593 38.89 25.40 11.35
CA LEU A 593 38.31 26.73 11.11
C LEU A 593 37.33 26.71 9.92
N ALA A 594 37.60 25.93 8.88
CA ALA A 594 36.68 25.75 7.76
C ALA A 594 35.40 24.98 8.17
N LEU A 595 35.51 23.95 9.01
CA LEU A 595 34.36 23.26 9.61
C LEU A 595 33.56 24.19 10.53
N GLN A 596 34.22 25.00 11.36
CA GLN A 596 33.57 25.97 12.25
C GLN A 596 32.89 27.12 11.49
N ARG A 597 33.38 27.48 10.30
CA ARG A 597 32.65 28.36 9.37
C ARG A 597 31.41 27.64 8.84
N LYS A 598 31.58 26.52 8.12
CA LYS A 598 30.46 25.70 7.59
C LYS A 598 29.36 25.42 8.63
N HIS A 599 29.73 25.14 9.89
CA HIS A 599 28.77 24.90 10.97
C HIS A 599 28.06 26.18 11.44
N ARG A 600 28.74 27.33 11.50
CA ARG A 600 28.10 28.63 11.73
C ARG A 600 27.18 29.01 10.58
N ASP A 601 27.61 28.79 9.34
CA ASP A 601 26.85 29.08 8.13
C ASP A 601 25.56 28.24 8.11
N LEU A 602 25.66 26.91 8.32
CA LEU A 602 24.52 26.01 8.50
C LEU A 602 23.62 26.36 9.69
N SER A 603 24.17 26.95 10.77
CA SER A 603 23.37 27.44 11.89
C SER A 603 22.61 28.72 11.53
N SER A 604 23.20 29.61 10.73
CA SER A 604 22.51 30.77 10.16
C SER A 604 21.37 30.32 9.25
N ASP A 605 21.66 29.42 8.30
CA ASP A 605 20.66 28.84 7.40
C ASP A 605 19.48 28.19 8.16
N PHE A 606 19.76 27.53 9.29
CA PHE A 606 18.74 26.88 10.14
C PHE A 606 17.92 27.88 10.96
N ASP A 607 18.54 28.91 11.52
CA ASP A 607 17.82 29.98 12.24
C ASP A 607 17.06 30.90 11.27
N GLU A 608 17.55 31.11 10.06
CA GLU A 608 16.85 31.79 8.95
C GLU A 608 15.65 30.96 8.44
N GLN A 609 15.75 29.63 8.40
CA GLN A 609 14.59 28.76 8.12
C GLN A 609 13.53 28.82 9.24
N LYS A 610 13.94 28.99 10.50
CA LYS A 610 13.00 29.22 11.61
C LYS A 610 12.31 30.58 11.52
N THR A 611 13.05 31.66 11.23
CA THR A 611 12.42 32.99 11.07
C THR A 611 11.49 33.02 9.86
N GLN A 612 11.87 32.40 8.74
CA GLN A 612 10.99 32.23 7.58
C GLN A 612 9.70 31.44 7.92
N LEU A 613 9.78 30.38 8.72
CA LEU A 613 8.59 29.66 9.19
C LEU A 613 7.73 30.52 10.13
N VAL A 614 8.34 31.29 11.05
CA VAL A 614 7.61 32.21 11.94
C VAL A 614 6.93 33.33 11.15
N ASP A 615 7.61 33.94 10.18
CA ASP A 615 7.02 34.97 9.32
C ASP A 615 5.93 34.40 8.40
N ALA A 616 6.08 33.17 7.89
CA ALA A 616 5.04 32.47 7.15
C ALA A 616 3.79 32.24 8.02
N LEU A 617 3.96 31.73 9.25
CA LEU A 617 2.86 31.54 10.21
C LEU A 617 2.19 32.87 10.59
N LEU A 618 2.96 33.93 10.85
CA LEU A 618 2.42 35.27 11.13
C LEU A 618 1.70 35.88 9.90
N SER A 619 2.15 35.55 8.67
CA SER A 619 1.45 35.96 7.45
C SER A 619 0.14 35.19 7.26
N LYS A 620 0.12 33.88 7.58
CA LYS A 620 -1.10 33.06 7.59
C LYS A 620 -2.09 33.58 8.63
N ASP A 621 -1.67 33.88 9.85
CA ASP A 621 -2.56 34.40 10.90
C ASP A 621 -3.19 35.73 10.48
N ARG A 622 -2.43 36.62 9.81
CA ARG A 622 -2.98 37.84 9.20
C ARG A 622 -4.00 37.53 8.10
N LEU A 623 -3.69 36.64 7.16
CA LEU A 623 -4.63 36.25 6.10
C LEU A 623 -5.89 35.57 6.64
N MET A 624 -5.81 34.82 7.75
CA MET A 624 -6.98 34.27 8.45
C MET A 624 -7.78 35.37 9.17
N GLN A 625 -7.12 36.37 9.75
CA GLN A 625 -7.77 37.53 10.36
C GLN A 625 -8.47 38.38 9.29
N ASP A 626 -7.84 38.61 8.13
CA ASP A 626 -8.40 39.33 6.99
C ASP A 626 -9.60 38.56 6.38
N LEU A 627 -9.51 37.22 6.25
CA LEU A 627 -10.64 36.37 5.84
C LEU A 627 -11.79 36.41 6.87
N GLY A 628 -11.48 36.54 8.16
CA GLY A 628 -12.49 36.71 9.23
C GLY A 628 -13.18 38.07 9.14
N ALA A 629 -12.41 39.16 9.03
CA ALA A 629 -12.94 40.51 8.83
C ALA A 629 -13.75 40.64 7.52
N ALA A 630 -13.32 39.95 6.46
CA ALA A 630 -14.03 39.83 5.19
C ALA A 630 -15.30 38.95 5.25
N LYS A 631 -15.63 38.37 6.41
CA LYS A 631 -16.95 37.76 6.68
C LYS A 631 -17.79 38.61 7.62
N GLU A 632 -17.19 39.13 8.69
CA GLU A 632 -17.91 39.97 9.66
C GLU A 632 -18.36 41.31 9.04
N GLY A 633 -17.52 41.95 8.22
CA GLY A 633 -17.83 43.23 7.58
C GLY A 633 -18.92 43.18 6.51
N PHE A 634 -19.32 41.98 6.05
CA PHE A 634 -20.26 41.79 4.94
C PHE A 634 -21.66 41.35 5.38
N GLY A 635 -21.89 41.11 6.67
CA GLY A 635 -23.23 40.84 7.23
C GLY A 635 -24.18 42.05 7.27
N ALA A 636 -23.87 43.15 6.56
CA ALA A 636 -24.50 44.46 6.73
C ALA A 636 -24.72 45.28 5.44
N ALA A 637 -24.51 44.71 4.25
CA ALA A 637 -24.64 45.42 2.97
C ALA A 637 -25.63 44.72 2.01
N ASP A 638 -26.74 45.39 1.70
CA ASP A 638 -27.84 44.92 0.85
C ASP A 638 -27.77 45.58 -0.54
N ASP A 639 -26.73 45.29 -1.32
CA ASP A 639 -26.53 45.91 -2.64
C ASP A 639 -25.73 45.03 -3.64
N GLY A 640 -26.35 44.74 -4.79
CA GLY A 640 -25.69 44.35 -6.04
C GLY A 640 -25.11 42.92 -6.19
N GLU A 641 -25.71 42.10 -7.08
CA GLU A 641 -25.14 40.83 -7.55
C GLU A 641 -23.68 40.93 -8.05
N ALA A 642 -23.33 42.05 -8.72
CA ALA A 642 -21.98 42.28 -9.22
C ALA A 642 -20.97 42.44 -8.07
N GLN A 643 -21.39 43.04 -6.95
CA GLN A 643 -20.57 43.23 -5.77
C GLN A 643 -20.41 41.89 -5.04
N ALA A 644 -21.50 41.13 -4.87
CA ALA A 644 -21.46 39.76 -4.33
C ALA A 644 -20.49 38.83 -5.11
N ARG A 645 -20.47 38.89 -6.45
CA ARG A 645 -19.53 38.12 -7.28
C ARG A 645 -18.08 38.56 -7.08
N ALA A 646 -17.82 39.87 -7.01
CA ALA A 646 -16.47 40.39 -6.73
C ALA A 646 -15.98 40.02 -5.31
N ILE A 647 -16.89 39.91 -4.34
CA ILE A 647 -16.58 39.45 -2.96
C ILE A 647 -16.22 37.96 -2.95
N ILE A 648 -16.97 37.11 -3.66
CA ILE A 648 -16.64 35.68 -3.81
C ILE A 648 -15.27 35.51 -4.49
N GLU A 649 -15.02 36.23 -5.58
CA GLU A 649 -13.74 36.19 -6.29
C GLU A 649 -12.56 36.74 -5.45
N ALA A 650 -12.83 37.55 -4.42
CA ALA A 650 -11.83 37.99 -3.44
C ALA A 650 -11.61 36.97 -2.31
N GLU A 651 -12.69 36.37 -1.77
CA GLU A 651 -12.60 35.25 -0.82
C GLU A 651 -11.82 34.08 -1.41
N ASP A 652 -12.09 33.69 -2.66
CA ASP A 652 -11.43 32.57 -3.31
C ASP A 652 -9.93 32.83 -3.53
N LYS A 653 -9.53 34.05 -3.90
CA LYS A 653 -8.11 34.44 -3.98
C LYS A 653 -7.42 34.45 -2.61
N LEU A 654 -8.11 34.86 -1.55
CA LEU A 654 -7.62 34.75 -0.17
C LEU A 654 -7.47 33.28 0.26
N ARG A 655 -8.38 32.40 -0.15
CA ARG A 655 -8.31 30.94 0.09
C ARG A 655 -7.17 30.28 -0.68
N GLU A 656 -6.91 30.68 -1.93
CA GLU A 656 -5.73 30.24 -2.71
C GLU A 656 -4.41 30.73 -2.07
N GLN A 657 -4.38 31.97 -1.56
CA GLN A 657 -3.23 32.50 -0.82
C GLN A 657 -2.99 31.76 0.50
N LEU A 658 -4.04 31.40 1.25
CA LEU A 658 -3.93 30.54 2.43
C LEU A 658 -3.42 29.14 2.08
N HIS A 659 -3.96 28.50 1.02
CA HIS A 659 -3.50 27.18 0.58
C HIS A 659 -2.04 27.18 0.11
N THR A 660 -1.58 28.25 -0.55
CA THR A 660 -0.17 28.36 -0.98
C THR A 660 0.78 28.66 0.19
N GLN A 661 0.34 29.39 1.22
CA GLN A 661 1.09 29.52 2.48
C GLN A 661 1.12 28.20 3.27
N ASP A 662 0.02 27.44 3.30
CA ASP A 662 0.00 26.14 3.99
C ASP A 662 0.97 25.13 3.36
N ALA A 663 1.04 25.07 2.03
CA ALA A 663 2.03 24.25 1.33
C ALA A 663 3.49 24.69 1.60
N LEU A 664 3.75 26.00 1.79
CA LEU A 664 5.05 26.53 2.19
C LEU A 664 5.40 26.12 3.62
N ILE A 665 4.42 26.21 4.54
CA ILE A 665 4.56 25.84 5.95
C ILE A 665 4.87 24.35 6.10
N GLU A 666 4.19 23.47 5.34
CA GLU A 666 4.48 22.03 5.33
C GLU A 666 5.90 21.71 4.83
N ASP A 667 6.35 22.33 3.74
CA ASP A 667 7.71 22.13 3.19
C ASP A 667 8.80 22.64 4.16
N LEU A 668 8.60 23.81 4.78
CA LEU A 668 9.51 24.34 5.81
C LEU A 668 9.54 23.45 7.06
N GLN A 669 8.39 22.97 7.54
CA GLN A 669 8.34 22.03 8.67
C GLN A 669 9.02 20.70 8.35
N MET A 670 8.84 20.17 7.13
CA MET A 670 9.53 18.96 6.68
C MET A 670 11.05 19.15 6.61
N LYS A 671 11.54 20.30 6.10
CA LYS A 671 12.96 20.64 6.06
C LYS A 671 13.56 20.78 7.45
N LEU A 672 12.91 21.53 8.35
CA LEU A 672 13.34 21.67 9.75
C LEU A 672 13.38 20.31 10.46
N LYS A 673 12.37 19.47 10.29
CA LYS A 673 12.31 18.12 10.89
C LYS A 673 13.41 17.18 10.37
N VAL A 674 13.81 17.32 9.10
CA VAL A 674 14.97 16.60 8.54
C VAL A 674 16.29 17.17 9.06
N ALA A 675 16.41 18.48 9.25
CA ALA A 675 17.58 19.11 9.86
C ALA A 675 17.74 18.71 11.34
N GLU A 676 16.65 18.72 12.12
CA GLU A 676 16.62 18.28 13.52
C GLU A 676 16.95 16.80 13.68
N ALA A 677 16.43 15.92 12.81
CA ALA A 677 16.79 14.50 12.80
C ALA A 677 18.28 14.26 12.50
N ASN A 678 18.93 15.18 11.77
CA ASN A 678 20.37 15.18 11.50
C ASN A 678 21.17 16.06 12.48
N SER A 679 20.55 16.59 13.54
CA SER A 679 21.22 17.43 14.55
C SER A 679 22.42 16.69 15.16
N PRO A 680 23.54 17.40 15.45
CA PRO A 680 24.66 16.81 16.18
C PRO A 680 24.25 16.24 17.55
N GLU A 681 23.16 16.73 18.16
CA GLU A 681 22.64 16.18 19.42
C GLU A 681 21.95 14.82 19.22
N ALA A 682 21.18 14.65 18.14
CA ALA A 682 20.55 13.38 17.79
C ALA A 682 21.61 12.33 17.41
N GLN A 683 22.61 12.73 16.61
CA GLN A 683 23.74 11.88 16.25
C GLN A 683 24.58 11.51 17.48
N LYS A 684 24.82 12.45 18.40
CA LYS A 684 25.53 12.19 19.67
C LYS A 684 24.75 11.23 20.57
N ALA A 685 23.43 11.36 20.67
CA ALA A 685 22.60 10.43 21.42
C ALA A 685 22.62 9.00 20.84
N ALA A 686 22.61 8.88 19.50
CA ALA A 686 22.75 7.59 18.82
C ALA A 686 24.15 6.96 19.05
N ASN A 687 25.21 7.75 18.94
CA ASN A 687 26.58 7.31 19.21
C ASN A 687 26.78 6.90 20.68
N ASP A 688 26.25 7.66 21.63
CA ASP A 688 26.26 7.31 23.06
C ASP A 688 25.53 5.99 23.32
N ALA A 689 24.41 5.72 22.63
CA ALA A 689 23.68 4.45 22.73
C ALA A 689 24.49 3.28 22.14
N MET A 690 25.17 3.49 21.01
CA MET A 690 26.07 2.51 20.40
C MET A 690 27.27 2.20 21.30
N ILE A 691 27.92 3.21 21.87
CA ILE A 691 29.03 3.07 22.83
C ILE A 691 28.57 2.30 24.07
N LYS A 692 27.40 2.62 24.64
CA LYS A 692 26.81 1.88 25.77
C LYS A 692 26.54 0.41 25.43
N ASN A 693 26.18 0.08 24.19
CA ASN A 693 26.02 -1.30 23.73
C ASN A 693 27.36 -2.03 23.54
N LEU A 694 28.35 -1.39 22.92
CA LEU A 694 29.70 -1.95 22.76
C LEU A 694 30.36 -2.24 24.13
N ILE A 695 30.17 -1.38 25.13
CA ILE A 695 30.64 -1.62 26.52
C ILE A 695 29.94 -2.84 27.15
N ARG A 696 28.65 -3.05 26.90
CA ARG A 696 27.91 -4.24 27.36
C ARG A 696 28.40 -5.51 26.68
N GLU A 697 28.65 -5.48 25.38
CA GLU A 697 29.19 -6.66 24.68
C GLU A 697 30.63 -6.97 25.10
N ASN A 698 31.48 -5.95 25.27
CA ASN A 698 32.86 -6.16 25.70
C ASN A 698 32.94 -6.70 27.15
N THR A 699 32.06 -6.26 28.06
CA THR A 699 31.95 -6.86 29.41
C THR A 699 31.37 -8.27 29.40
N LEU A 700 30.44 -8.61 28.50
CA LEU A 700 29.98 -9.98 28.27
C LEU A 700 31.10 -10.87 27.68
N MET A 701 31.95 -10.34 26.81
CA MET A 701 33.12 -11.06 26.28
C MET A 701 34.19 -11.26 27.35
N ALA A 702 34.51 -10.23 28.15
CA ALA A 702 35.47 -10.34 29.25
C ALA A 702 35.02 -11.36 30.32
N THR A 703 33.73 -11.38 30.68
CA THR A 703 33.19 -12.37 31.62
C THR A 703 33.14 -13.79 31.04
N ALA A 704 32.81 -13.95 29.76
CA ALA A 704 32.91 -15.25 29.08
C ALA A 704 34.37 -15.75 28.98
N TRP A 705 35.33 -14.85 28.76
CA TRP A 705 36.77 -15.17 28.72
C TRP A 705 37.32 -15.52 30.10
N TYR A 706 36.85 -14.85 31.16
CA TYR A 706 37.16 -15.20 32.55
C TYR A 706 36.61 -16.58 32.94
N ASP A 707 35.35 -16.90 32.59
CA ASP A 707 34.76 -18.22 32.80
C ASP A 707 35.53 -19.31 32.02
N LEU A 708 35.87 -19.06 30.75
CA LEU A 708 36.71 -19.97 29.96
C LEU A 708 38.08 -20.19 30.60
N THR A 709 38.73 -19.13 31.08
CA THR A 709 40.05 -19.20 31.72
C THR A 709 39.99 -19.93 33.06
N SER A 710 38.95 -19.67 33.88
CA SER A 710 38.69 -20.38 35.14
C SER A 710 38.45 -21.88 34.91
N ARG A 711 37.71 -22.25 33.85
CA ARG A 711 37.55 -23.65 33.43
C ARG A 711 38.86 -24.28 32.99
N LEU A 712 39.71 -23.56 32.25
CA LEU A 712 41.03 -24.07 31.85
C LEU A 712 41.95 -24.29 33.06
N GLN A 713 41.94 -23.38 34.04
CA GLN A 713 42.73 -23.49 35.26
C GLN A 713 42.22 -24.60 36.22
N SER A 714 40.90 -24.82 36.29
CA SER A 714 40.30 -25.85 37.16
C SER A 714 40.37 -27.28 36.59
N ASN A 715 40.75 -27.47 35.33
CA ASN A 715 40.90 -28.80 34.68
C ASN A 715 42.09 -29.63 35.18
N HIS A 716 42.75 -29.26 36.30
CA HIS A 716 43.77 -30.07 36.97
C HIS A 716 43.21 -31.11 37.96
N VAL A 717 41.88 -31.22 38.10
CA VAL A 717 41.22 -32.32 38.83
C VAL A 717 40.27 -33.05 37.88
N VAL A 718 40.35 -34.38 37.87
CA VAL A 718 39.70 -35.27 36.89
C VAL A 718 38.35 -35.78 37.42
N LEU A 719 37.48 -36.20 36.49
CA LEU A 719 36.09 -36.68 36.65
C LEU A 719 35.06 -35.54 36.74
N GLN A 720 33.87 -35.64 36.13
CA GLN A 720 33.19 -36.80 35.54
C GLN A 720 32.43 -36.41 34.25
N ARG A 721 32.43 -37.27 33.24
CA ARG A 721 31.76 -37.00 31.95
C ARG A 721 30.23 -37.02 32.10
N ARG A 722 29.56 -35.88 31.87
CA ARG A 722 28.15 -35.84 31.40
C ARG A 722 28.13 -35.32 29.97
N GLN A 723 27.45 -36.04 29.08
CA GLN A 723 27.16 -35.57 27.73
C GLN A 723 25.90 -34.71 27.75
N ASP A 724 26.08 -33.40 27.71
CA ASP A 724 25.07 -32.42 27.32
C ASP A 724 25.68 -31.51 26.26
N ALA A 725 25.00 -31.35 25.12
CA ALA A 725 25.52 -30.57 24.00
C ALA A 725 25.68 -29.08 24.37
N PRO A 726 26.77 -28.41 23.96
CA PRO A 726 27.13 -27.08 24.46
C PRO A 726 26.23 -25.97 23.91
N LYS A 727 25.05 -25.78 24.53
CA LYS A 727 24.27 -24.54 24.43
C LYS A 727 25.11 -23.41 25.04
N SER A 728 25.77 -22.64 24.17
CA SER A 728 26.70 -21.55 24.53
C SER A 728 26.21 -20.73 25.72
N TRP A 729 27.07 -20.57 26.73
CA TRP A 729 26.80 -19.77 27.93
C TRP A 729 26.44 -18.31 27.56
N LEU A 730 27.13 -17.78 26.55
CA LEU A 730 26.88 -16.47 25.96
C LEU A 730 25.45 -16.35 25.40
N ASN A 731 24.89 -17.43 24.84
CA ASN A 731 23.51 -17.44 24.33
C ASN A 731 22.48 -17.50 25.48
N LYS A 732 22.76 -18.25 26.56
CA LYS A 732 21.94 -18.22 27.78
C LYS A 732 21.94 -16.82 28.43
N GLN A 733 23.11 -16.18 28.53
CA GLN A 733 23.25 -14.80 29.03
C GLN A 733 22.46 -13.79 28.18
N ARG A 734 22.61 -13.83 26.84
CA ARG A 734 21.84 -12.98 25.92
C ARG A 734 20.33 -13.19 26.10
N GLN A 735 19.84 -14.43 26.18
CA GLN A 735 18.42 -14.71 26.44
C GLN A 735 17.93 -14.20 27.81
N MET A 736 18.75 -14.30 28.87
CA MET A 736 18.39 -13.78 30.19
C MET A 736 18.37 -12.25 30.25
N MET A 737 19.24 -11.55 29.52
CA MET A 737 19.21 -10.08 29.48
C MET A 737 18.12 -9.52 28.56
N VAL A 738 17.82 -10.16 27.43
CA VAL A 738 16.70 -9.74 26.54
C VAL A 738 15.34 -9.90 27.24
N ASN A 739 15.18 -10.92 28.08
CA ASN A 739 13.94 -11.17 28.82
C ASN A 739 13.90 -10.50 30.21
N ALA A 740 14.83 -9.60 30.54
CA ALA A 740 14.82 -8.86 31.80
C ALA A 740 13.89 -7.64 31.69
N PRO A 741 12.71 -7.60 32.35
CA PRO A 741 11.88 -6.42 32.35
C PRO A 741 12.62 -5.25 33.02
N SER A 742 12.54 -4.06 32.44
CA SER A 742 13.21 -2.87 32.94
C SER A 742 12.73 -2.53 34.36
N ARG A 743 13.60 -2.76 35.36
CA ARG A 743 13.40 -2.23 36.70
C ARG A 743 13.40 -0.71 36.61
N ARG A 744 12.23 -0.11 36.81
CA ARG A 744 12.09 1.32 37.04
C ARG A 744 12.91 1.70 38.28
N GLN A 745 13.75 2.72 38.12
CA GLN A 745 14.10 3.67 39.17
C GLN A 745 13.48 5.00 38.76
#